data_AF-A0AAJ0DT13-F1
#
_entry.id   AF-A0AAJ0DT13-F1
#
_cell.length_a   1.000
_cell.length_b   1.000
_cell.length_c   1.000
_cell.angle_alpha   90.00
_cell.angle_beta   90.00
_cell.angle_gamma   90.00
#
_symmetry.space_group_name_H-M   'P 1'
#
loop_
_entity.id
_entity.type
_entity.pdbx_description
1 polymer ?
#
loop_
_entity_poly.entity_id
_entity_poly.type
_entity_poly.pdbx_seq_one_letter_code
_entity_poly.pdbx_strand_id
1 'polypeptide(L)'
;MSAATEERLPVRERRPSTSAPIVDIQGSVGPAGISRPKHKRTFTGFGAGEIKSVEASIPEPQREAWSKAQGGPFKTKDEFEKEVVRHVETTLARSMFNCDETAAYSAASLAFRDRLVKQWNKTQQRQTTVDGKRVYYFSLEFLMGRALDNAMLNVGLKDIAKAGLDDLGFRIEDVIEQEHDAALGNGGLGRLAACFLDSLASLNFPAWGYGLRYRYGIFKQEIIDGYQVEVPDYWLDFNPWEFPRHDVTVDIQFFGHVTKSTDSNGKTIASWEGGETVTAVAYDVPIPGYATPSTNNLRLWSSKAASGEFDFQKFNNGEYESSVADQQRAETISAVLYPNDNLERGKELRLKQQYFWCAASLYDIVRRFKKSKRPWREFPDQVAIQLNDTHPTLAIVELQRILIDLEKLEWDEAWNIVTATFGYTNHTVLPEALEKWPVGLVQHLLPRHLQIIYDINLFFLQSVEKMFPNDREILSRVSIIEESQPKMVRMAYLAIVGSHKVNGVAELHSDLIKTTIFKDFVNIYGPDKFTNVTNGITPRRWLHQANPRLSDLIAFKTGGNYDFLKDLTKLNQLELSVNDKEFRKEWAEIKYANKVRLAKYIKTTTGVSVNPAALFDVQVKRIHEYKRQQLNIFGVIHRYLTLKAMSPEDRKKVAPRVSIFGGKAAPGYWMAKQIIHLVNSVGSVVNNDEEIGDLLKVIYLEDYNVSKAEMIIPASDLSEHISTAGTEASGTSNMKFVLNGGLIIGTCDGANIEITREIGENNIFLFGNLAEDVEDLRHAHNYGTHSIDENLAKVFSAIDSGRFGSVSDFHALVSAVRDHGDYYLVSDDFNSYIETHHLVDEAYKNQEEWITKSITSVARMGFFSSDRCINEYAEEIWNVEPLKVED
;
A
#
# COMPACT_ATOMS: atom_id res chain seq x y z
N MET A 1 2.90 28.71 -83.35
CA MET A 1 1.92 27.98 -84.18
C MET A 1 1.26 26.91 -83.32
N SER A 2 -0.07 26.88 -83.40
CA SER A 2 -1.07 25.87 -82.99
C SER A 2 -0.95 25.08 -81.68
N ALA A 3 -2.08 25.12 -80.97
CA ALA A 3 -2.50 24.28 -79.86
C ALA A 3 -2.58 22.79 -80.19
N ALA A 4 -2.44 21.95 -79.15
CA ALA A 4 -3.22 20.74 -78.95
C ALA A 4 -3.37 20.48 -77.44
N THR A 5 -4.61 20.27 -77.04
CA THR A 5 -5.15 19.94 -75.72
C THR A 5 -4.83 18.52 -75.27
N GLU A 6 -4.52 18.31 -73.98
CA GLU A 6 -4.63 17.00 -73.32
C GLU A 6 -5.49 17.10 -72.06
N GLU A 7 -6.36 16.10 -71.94
CA GLU A 7 -7.59 16.04 -71.16
C GLU A 7 -7.36 15.92 -69.64
N ARG A 8 -8.10 16.72 -68.87
CA ARG A 8 -8.32 16.45 -67.43
C ARG A 8 -9.38 15.35 -67.31
N LEU A 9 -8.99 14.21 -66.74
CA LEU A 9 -9.92 13.18 -66.25
C LEU A 9 -10.87 13.78 -65.18
N PRO A 10 -12.15 13.38 -65.14
CA PRO A 10 -13.17 14.10 -64.37
C PRO A 10 -13.01 13.91 -62.86
N VAL A 11 -13.19 15.00 -62.12
CA VAL A 11 -13.41 14.98 -60.68
C VAL A 11 -14.67 14.17 -60.40
N ARG A 12 -14.52 13.07 -59.66
CA ARG A 12 -15.63 12.20 -59.25
C ARG A 12 -16.43 12.93 -58.16
N GLU A 13 -17.35 13.80 -58.57
CA GLU A 13 -18.38 14.34 -57.67
C GLU A 13 -19.24 13.17 -57.16
N ARG A 14 -19.29 12.99 -55.84
CA ARG A 14 -20.27 12.12 -55.19
C ARG A 14 -21.66 12.67 -55.51
N ARG A 15 -22.39 11.98 -56.39
CA ARG A 15 -23.84 12.20 -56.54
C ARG A 15 -24.51 11.95 -55.18
N PRO A 16 -25.38 12.85 -54.69
CA PRO A 16 -26.25 12.53 -53.57
C PRO A 16 -27.19 11.40 -54.01
N SER A 17 -27.18 10.31 -53.25
CA SER A 17 -28.17 9.25 -53.39
C SER A 17 -29.58 9.84 -53.31
N THR A 18 -30.35 9.66 -54.37
CA THR A 18 -31.76 10.04 -54.48
C THR A 18 -32.58 9.40 -53.37
N SER A 19 -33.11 10.25 -52.48
CA SER A 19 -34.44 10.18 -51.87
C SER A 19 -35.10 8.78 -51.80
N ALA A 20 -34.72 8.01 -50.78
CA ALA A 20 -35.72 7.25 -50.04
C ALA A 20 -36.38 8.26 -49.07
N PRO A 21 -37.71 8.22 -48.87
CA PRO A 21 -38.31 9.05 -47.84
C PRO A 21 -37.65 8.68 -46.51
N ILE A 22 -36.95 9.63 -45.91
CA ILE A 22 -36.61 9.57 -44.49
C ILE A 22 -37.96 9.68 -43.79
N VAL A 23 -38.62 8.55 -43.61
CA VAL A 23 -39.54 8.40 -42.51
C VAL A 23 -38.65 8.57 -41.30
N ASP A 24 -38.82 9.66 -40.57
CA ASP A 24 -38.35 9.76 -39.19
C ASP A 24 -38.94 8.55 -38.47
N ILE A 25 -38.17 7.46 -38.38
CA ILE A 25 -38.47 6.36 -37.46
C ILE A 25 -38.11 6.90 -36.08
N GLN A 26 -38.89 7.88 -35.60
CA GLN A 26 -38.95 8.25 -34.21
C GLN A 26 -39.82 7.22 -33.51
N GLY A 27 -39.19 6.13 -33.09
CA GLY A 27 -39.84 5.05 -32.37
C GLY A 27 -39.02 3.78 -32.43
N SER A 28 -38.96 3.05 -31.32
CA SER A 28 -38.28 1.77 -31.30
C SER A 28 -38.97 0.77 -32.23
N VAL A 29 -38.20 0.05 -33.04
CA VAL A 29 -38.63 -1.20 -33.69
C VAL A 29 -38.90 -2.21 -32.58
N GLY A 30 -40.15 -2.30 -32.15
CA GLY A 30 -40.62 -3.20 -31.11
C GLY A 30 -42.13 -3.41 -31.28
N PRO A 31 -42.70 -4.51 -30.74
CA PRO A 31 -44.14 -4.76 -30.84
C PRO A 31 -44.95 -3.57 -30.33
N ALA A 32 -45.99 -3.17 -31.06
CA ALA A 32 -46.88 -2.09 -30.65
C ALA A 32 -47.47 -2.39 -29.26
N GLY A 33 -47.37 -1.43 -28.33
CA GLY A 33 -47.90 -1.56 -26.97
C GLY A 33 -46.88 -1.94 -25.88
N ILE A 34 -45.61 -2.21 -26.23
CA ILE A 34 -44.54 -2.43 -25.24
C ILE A 34 -43.74 -1.14 -25.07
N SER A 35 -43.97 -0.40 -23.97
CA SER A 35 -43.06 0.69 -23.60
C SER A 35 -41.72 0.10 -23.18
N ARG A 36 -40.61 0.60 -23.75
CA ARG A 36 -39.28 0.18 -23.28
C ARG A 36 -39.15 0.53 -21.80
N PRO A 37 -38.78 -0.41 -20.93
CA PRO A 37 -38.42 -0.08 -19.57
C PRO A 37 -37.33 0.99 -19.59
N LYS A 38 -37.53 2.11 -18.88
CA LYS A 38 -36.56 3.22 -18.81
C LYS A 38 -35.41 2.89 -17.85
N HIS A 39 -34.87 1.67 -17.90
CA HIS A 39 -33.73 1.30 -17.07
C HIS A 39 -32.50 2.10 -17.52
N LYS A 40 -32.08 3.07 -16.71
CA LYS A 40 -30.79 3.76 -16.85
C LYS A 40 -29.91 3.34 -15.69
N ARG A 41 -28.69 2.88 -15.98
CA ARG A 41 -27.72 2.58 -14.92
C ARG A 41 -27.34 3.87 -14.21
N THR A 42 -27.25 3.80 -12.89
CA THR A 42 -26.58 4.77 -12.05
C THR A 42 -25.32 4.11 -11.49
N PHE A 43 -24.17 4.76 -11.65
CA PHE A 43 -22.86 4.18 -11.30
C PHE A 43 -22.71 3.77 -9.82
N THR A 44 -23.51 4.36 -8.93
CA THR A 44 -23.40 4.21 -7.46
C THR A 44 -24.75 4.04 -6.76
N GLY A 45 -25.82 3.65 -7.47
CA GLY A 45 -27.19 3.46 -6.91
C GLY A 45 -28.13 4.63 -7.20
N PHE A 46 -29.35 4.63 -6.68
CA PHE A 46 -30.36 5.69 -6.91
C PHE A 46 -30.61 6.53 -5.65
N GLY A 47 -30.96 7.82 -5.79
CA GLY A 47 -31.44 8.59 -4.64
C GLY A 47 -32.80 8.06 -4.13
N ALA A 48 -33.17 8.39 -2.88
CA ALA A 48 -34.41 7.90 -2.25
C ALA A 48 -35.70 8.23 -3.04
N GLY A 49 -35.74 9.40 -3.69
CA GLY A 49 -36.87 9.77 -4.56
C GLY A 49 -36.82 9.10 -5.93
N GLU A 50 -35.61 8.90 -6.47
CA GLU A 50 -35.41 8.26 -7.77
C GLU A 50 -35.80 6.78 -7.74
N ILE A 51 -35.45 6.06 -6.68
CA ILE A 51 -35.73 4.62 -6.57
C ILE A 51 -37.23 4.35 -6.56
N LYS A 52 -38.03 5.17 -5.85
CA LYS A 52 -39.50 5.06 -5.85
C LYS A 52 -40.10 5.31 -7.23
N SER A 53 -39.58 6.30 -7.94
CA SER A 53 -40.00 6.63 -9.31
C SER A 53 -39.65 5.51 -10.30
N VAL A 54 -38.44 4.96 -10.18
CA VAL A 54 -38.00 3.81 -10.99
C VAL A 54 -38.84 2.59 -10.69
N GLU A 55 -39.06 2.25 -9.41
CA GLU A 55 -39.88 1.10 -9.02
C GLU A 55 -41.32 1.21 -9.53
N ALA A 56 -41.96 2.37 -9.36
CA ALA A 56 -43.31 2.63 -9.86
C ALA A 56 -43.41 2.54 -11.41
N SER A 57 -42.29 2.75 -12.12
CA SER A 57 -42.24 2.62 -13.58
C SER A 57 -42.12 1.18 -14.09
N ILE A 58 -41.84 0.21 -13.20
CA ILE A 58 -41.68 -1.21 -13.56
C ILE A 58 -43.00 -1.94 -13.27
N PRO A 59 -43.67 -2.51 -14.30
CA PRO A 59 -44.88 -3.31 -14.13
C PRO A 59 -44.70 -4.43 -13.08
N GLU A 60 -45.74 -4.65 -12.28
CA GLU A 60 -45.74 -5.63 -11.19
C GLU A 60 -45.32 -7.05 -11.62
N PRO A 61 -45.81 -7.63 -12.75
CA PRO A 61 -45.36 -8.96 -13.18
C PRO A 61 -43.86 -9.03 -13.47
N GLN A 62 -43.26 -7.90 -13.91
CA GLN A 62 -41.81 -7.83 -14.13
C GLN A 62 -41.08 -7.77 -12.79
N ARG A 63 -41.55 -6.96 -11.83
CA ARG A 63 -40.96 -6.92 -10.47
C ARG A 63 -41.03 -8.27 -9.78
N GLU A 64 -42.15 -8.97 -9.87
CA GLU A 64 -42.31 -10.33 -9.33
C GLU A 64 -41.36 -11.34 -10.00
N ALA A 65 -41.20 -11.29 -11.33
CA ALA A 65 -40.27 -12.15 -12.04
C ALA A 65 -38.82 -11.94 -11.58
N TRP A 66 -38.40 -10.68 -11.41
CA TRP A 66 -37.07 -10.35 -10.87
C TRP A 66 -36.91 -10.81 -9.42
N SER A 67 -37.88 -10.51 -8.55
CA SER A 67 -37.87 -10.89 -7.13
C SER A 67 -37.80 -12.41 -6.96
N LYS A 68 -38.58 -13.17 -7.74
CA LYS A 68 -38.59 -14.64 -7.72
C LYS A 68 -37.27 -15.25 -8.18
N ALA A 69 -36.60 -14.64 -9.16
CA ALA A 69 -35.33 -15.13 -9.70
C ALA A 69 -34.10 -14.64 -8.92
N GLN A 70 -34.28 -13.68 -8.00
CA GLN A 70 -33.19 -13.12 -7.21
C GLN A 70 -32.69 -14.13 -6.19
N GLY A 71 -31.62 -14.87 -6.53
CA GLY A 71 -30.99 -15.81 -5.61
C GLY A 71 -30.37 -15.13 -4.39
N GLY A 72 -30.51 -15.75 -3.22
CA GLY A 72 -29.78 -15.37 -2.01
C GLY A 72 -28.27 -15.64 -2.13
N PRO A 73 -27.43 -15.12 -1.22
CA PRO A 73 -26.07 -15.62 -1.08
C PRO A 73 -26.09 -16.97 -0.35
N PHE A 74 -25.12 -17.86 -0.63
CA PHE A 74 -25.00 -19.12 0.07
C PHE A 74 -24.78 -18.91 1.59
N LYS A 75 -25.39 -19.79 2.39
CA LYS A 75 -25.32 -19.81 3.85
C LYS A 75 -25.00 -21.20 4.41
N THR A 76 -25.12 -22.24 3.59
CA THR A 76 -24.83 -23.63 3.97
C THR A 76 -23.72 -24.20 3.10
N LYS A 77 -23.18 -25.34 3.55
CA LYS A 77 -22.15 -26.10 2.82
C LYS A 77 -22.64 -26.50 1.43
N ASP A 78 -23.80 -27.16 1.34
CA ASP A 78 -24.39 -27.62 0.07
C ASP A 78 -24.69 -26.47 -0.91
N GLU A 79 -25.03 -25.28 -0.41
CA GLU A 79 -25.22 -24.10 -1.25
C GLU A 79 -23.88 -23.57 -1.79
N PHE A 80 -22.84 -23.56 -0.96
CA PHE A 80 -21.49 -23.18 -1.39
C PHE A 80 -20.95 -24.16 -2.45
N GLU A 81 -21.09 -25.47 -2.22
CA GLU A 81 -20.69 -26.51 -3.19
C GLU A 81 -21.37 -26.31 -4.54
N LYS A 82 -22.67 -26.04 -4.55
CA LYS A 82 -23.43 -25.74 -5.79
C LYS A 82 -22.88 -24.52 -6.52
N GLU A 83 -22.52 -23.46 -5.82
CA GLU A 83 -21.93 -22.26 -6.43
C GLU A 83 -20.53 -22.53 -6.99
N VAL A 84 -19.69 -23.28 -6.27
CA VAL A 84 -18.36 -23.69 -6.74
C VAL A 84 -18.49 -24.56 -8.01
N VAL A 85 -19.29 -25.63 -7.97
CA VAL A 85 -19.52 -26.52 -9.11
C VAL A 85 -20.12 -25.75 -10.29
N ARG A 86 -21.08 -24.84 -10.03
CA ARG A 86 -21.62 -23.96 -11.08
C ARG A 86 -20.52 -23.16 -11.76
N HIS A 87 -19.60 -22.55 -11.01
CA HIS A 87 -18.49 -21.80 -11.62
C HIS A 87 -17.50 -22.69 -12.35
N VAL A 88 -17.19 -23.88 -11.83
CA VAL A 88 -16.37 -24.88 -12.53
C VAL A 88 -16.97 -25.22 -13.89
N GLU A 89 -18.26 -25.58 -13.93
CA GLU A 89 -18.94 -26.04 -15.14
C GLU A 89 -19.24 -24.92 -16.14
N THR A 90 -19.66 -23.74 -15.65
CA THR A 90 -20.20 -22.67 -16.51
C THR A 90 -19.21 -21.54 -16.77
N THR A 91 -18.45 -21.12 -15.76
CA THR A 91 -17.55 -19.97 -15.88
C THR A 91 -16.17 -20.37 -16.36
N LEU A 92 -15.66 -21.48 -15.82
CA LEU A 92 -14.35 -22.02 -16.18
C LEU A 92 -14.41 -23.02 -17.33
N ALA A 93 -15.62 -23.42 -17.75
CA ALA A 93 -15.86 -24.42 -18.80
C ALA A 93 -15.10 -25.74 -18.55
N ARG A 94 -15.10 -26.18 -17.29
CA ARG A 94 -14.45 -27.42 -16.81
C ARG A 94 -15.49 -28.41 -16.27
N SER A 95 -15.03 -29.53 -15.73
CA SER A 95 -15.85 -30.58 -15.14
C SER A 95 -15.11 -31.20 -13.96
N MET A 96 -15.75 -32.13 -13.25
CA MET A 96 -15.08 -32.88 -12.18
C MET A 96 -13.80 -33.62 -12.64
N PHE A 97 -13.68 -33.95 -13.93
CA PHE A 97 -12.54 -34.70 -14.46
C PHE A 97 -11.28 -33.86 -14.70
N ASN A 98 -11.40 -32.53 -14.72
CA ASN A 98 -10.29 -31.60 -14.98
C ASN A 98 -10.35 -30.34 -14.09
N CYS A 99 -10.96 -30.46 -12.91
CA CYS A 99 -10.93 -29.44 -11.87
C CYS A 99 -9.65 -29.63 -11.04
N ASP A 100 -8.60 -28.87 -11.35
CA ASP A 100 -7.38 -28.79 -10.55
C ASP A 100 -7.55 -27.76 -9.43
N GLU A 101 -6.52 -27.62 -8.58
CA GLU A 101 -6.53 -26.67 -7.47
C GLU A 101 -6.72 -25.23 -7.94
N THR A 102 -6.12 -24.85 -9.08
CA THR A 102 -6.28 -23.51 -9.67
C THR A 102 -7.72 -23.25 -10.11
N ALA A 103 -8.40 -24.25 -10.69
CA ALA A 103 -9.82 -24.17 -11.03
C ALA A 103 -10.69 -24.12 -9.77
N ALA A 104 -10.38 -24.91 -8.74
CA ALA A 104 -11.08 -24.86 -7.45
C ALA A 104 -10.94 -23.49 -6.78
N TYR A 105 -9.73 -22.90 -6.78
CA TYR A 105 -9.47 -21.53 -6.34
C TYR A 105 -10.30 -20.52 -7.12
N SER A 106 -10.25 -20.61 -8.44
CA SER A 106 -10.98 -19.70 -9.32
C SER A 106 -12.48 -19.76 -9.04
N ALA A 107 -13.05 -20.96 -8.94
CA ALA A 107 -14.47 -21.17 -8.68
C ALA A 107 -14.89 -20.72 -7.27
N ALA A 108 -14.10 -21.03 -6.24
CA ALA A 108 -14.35 -20.58 -4.87
C ALA A 108 -14.29 -19.06 -4.74
N SER A 109 -13.26 -18.42 -5.30
CA SER A 109 -13.12 -16.96 -5.35
C SER A 109 -14.29 -16.31 -6.08
N LEU A 110 -14.74 -16.87 -7.21
CA LEU A 110 -15.90 -16.37 -7.95
C LEU A 110 -17.21 -16.49 -7.12
N ALA A 111 -17.41 -17.60 -6.42
CA ALA A 111 -18.57 -17.78 -5.53
C ALA A 111 -18.59 -16.72 -4.41
N PHE A 112 -17.44 -16.48 -3.76
CA PHE A 112 -17.33 -15.43 -2.75
C PHE A 112 -17.49 -14.03 -3.35
N ARG A 113 -16.93 -13.76 -4.54
CA ARG A 113 -17.12 -12.51 -5.24
C ARG A 113 -18.59 -12.24 -5.55
N ASP A 114 -19.36 -13.23 -6.02
CA ASP A 114 -20.78 -13.07 -6.29
C ASP A 114 -21.56 -12.65 -5.03
N ARG A 115 -21.18 -13.19 -3.87
CA ARG A 115 -21.68 -12.74 -2.55
C ARG A 115 -21.26 -11.29 -2.26
N LEU A 116 -19.98 -10.96 -2.42
CA LEU A 116 -19.44 -9.63 -2.13
C LEU A 116 -20.05 -8.57 -3.05
N VAL A 117 -20.29 -8.84 -4.33
CA VAL A 117 -20.92 -7.92 -5.28
C VAL A 117 -22.35 -7.58 -4.84
N LYS A 118 -23.11 -8.56 -4.35
CA LYS A 118 -24.46 -8.31 -3.80
C LYS A 118 -24.39 -7.36 -2.60
N GLN A 119 -23.43 -7.55 -1.69
CA GLN A 119 -23.26 -6.68 -0.52
C GLN A 119 -22.73 -5.30 -0.91
N TRP A 120 -21.75 -5.24 -1.81
CA TRP A 120 -21.21 -4.01 -2.38
C TRP A 120 -22.34 -3.16 -2.99
N ASN A 121 -23.23 -3.76 -3.80
CA ASN A 121 -24.37 -3.05 -4.38
C ASN A 121 -25.28 -2.46 -3.30
N LYS A 122 -25.57 -3.21 -2.24
CA LYS A 122 -26.38 -2.74 -1.09
C LYS A 122 -25.68 -1.62 -0.34
N THR A 123 -24.38 -1.74 -0.07
CA THR A 123 -23.57 -0.71 0.61
C THR A 123 -23.53 0.57 -0.22
N GLN A 124 -23.26 0.49 -1.53
CA GLN A 124 -23.24 1.67 -2.39
C GLN A 124 -24.61 2.34 -2.49
N GLN A 125 -25.68 1.55 -2.59
CA GLN A 125 -27.05 2.05 -2.57
C GLN A 125 -27.36 2.76 -1.25
N ARG A 126 -27.00 2.17 -0.09
CA ARG A 126 -27.20 2.77 1.23
C ARG A 126 -26.46 4.11 1.36
N GLN A 127 -25.18 4.14 0.98
CA GLN A 127 -24.38 5.37 0.98
C GLN A 127 -25.00 6.46 0.09
N THR A 128 -25.58 6.08 -1.05
CA THR A 128 -26.24 7.02 -1.96
C THR A 128 -27.62 7.48 -1.45
N THR A 129 -28.37 6.62 -0.77
CA THR A 129 -29.65 6.98 -0.17
C THR A 129 -29.46 7.95 1.01
N VAL A 130 -28.47 7.70 1.86
CA VAL A 130 -28.17 8.53 3.05
C VAL A 130 -27.55 9.86 2.65
N ASP A 131 -26.72 9.89 1.60
CA ASP A 131 -26.05 11.10 1.10
C ASP A 131 -25.29 11.85 2.22
N GLY A 132 -24.56 11.07 3.03
CA GLY A 132 -23.65 11.57 4.06
C GLY A 132 -22.23 11.79 3.54
N LYS A 133 -21.40 12.44 4.35
CA LYS A 133 -19.98 12.68 4.06
C LYS A 133 -19.25 11.36 3.78
N ARG A 134 -18.36 11.35 2.77
CA ARG A 134 -17.57 10.18 2.38
C ARG A 134 -16.08 10.47 2.43
N VAL A 135 -15.31 9.44 2.77
CA VAL A 135 -13.85 9.49 2.78
C VAL A 135 -13.30 8.87 1.51
N TYR A 136 -12.32 9.53 0.91
CA TYR A 136 -11.57 9.02 -0.22
C TYR A 136 -10.08 8.98 0.13
N TYR A 137 -9.53 7.77 0.23
CA TYR A 137 -8.14 7.56 0.60
C TYR A 137 -7.29 7.39 -0.66
N PHE A 138 -6.44 8.37 -0.95
CA PHE A 138 -5.58 8.35 -2.14
C PHE A 138 -4.22 7.78 -1.77
N SER A 139 -3.85 6.67 -2.40
CA SER A 139 -2.55 6.05 -2.20
C SER A 139 -1.98 5.54 -3.51
N LEU A 140 -0.69 5.80 -3.72
CA LEU A 140 0.07 5.28 -4.87
C LEU A 140 0.25 3.75 -4.78
N GLU A 141 0.19 3.19 -3.57
CA GLU A 141 0.29 1.76 -3.33
C GLU A 141 -0.81 1.22 -2.39
N PHE A 142 -1.25 -0.02 -2.66
CA PHE A 142 -2.11 -0.83 -1.80
C PHE A 142 -1.55 -2.26 -1.75
N LEU A 143 -0.91 -2.62 -0.65
CA LEU A 143 -0.30 -3.94 -0.51
C LEU A 143 -1.34 -4.93 0.02
N MET A 144 -2.31 -5.31 -0.81
CA MET A 144 -3.53 -6.04 -0.41
C MET A 144 -3.23 -7.47 0.08
N GLY A 145 -2.27 -8.14 -0.56
CA GLY A 145 -2.01 -9.57 -0.38
C GLY A 145 -3.08 -10.43 -1.07
N ARG A 146 -3.15 -11.71 -0.68
CA ARG A 146 -4.21 -12.65 -1.09
C ARG A 146 -5.56 -12.27 -0.48
N ALA A 147 -6.65 -12.38 -1.24
CA ALA A 147 -7.99 -11.94 -0.83
C ALA A 147 -8.92 -13.08 -0.42
N LEU A 148 -8.73 -14.32 -0.90
CA LEU A 148 -9.67 -15.42 -0.64
C LEU A 148 -9.86 -15.69 0.84
N ASP A 149 -8.77 -15.93 1.58
CA ASP A 149 -8.87 -16.25 3.01
C ASP A 149 -9.48 -15.11 3.83
N ASN A 150 -9.10 -13.87 3.49
CA ASN A 150 -9.64 -12.68 4.13
C ASN A 150 -11.15 -12.48 3.83
N ALA A 151 -11.58 -12.72 2.60
CA ALA A 151 -12.98 -12.62 2.21
C ALA A 151 -13.83 -13.66 2.96
N MET A 152 -13.37 -14.92 3.02
CA MET A 152 -14.04 -16.00 3.75
C MET A 152 -14.17 -15.69 5.25
N LEU A 153 -13.09 -15.18 5.84
CA LEU A 153 -13.01 -14.81 7.25
C LEU A 153 -13.94 -13.63 7.57
N ASN A 154 -13.88 -12.53 6.81
CA ASN A 154 -14.65 -11.32 7.11
C ASN A 154 -16.17 -11.55 7.02
N VAL A 155 -16.62 -12.45 6.13
CA VAL A 155 -18.05 -12.80 6.02
C VAL A 155 -18.48 -13.97 6.92
N GLY A 156 -17.55 -14.54 7.71
CA GLY A 156 -17.83 -15.61 8.68
C GLY A 156 -18.19 -16.97 8.06
N LEU A 157 -17.63 -17.30 6.88
CA LEU A 157 -17.97 -18.53 6.15
C LEU A 157 -16.75 -19.41 5.83
N LYS A 158 -15.60 -19.18 6.48
CA LYS A 158 -14.38 -19.98 6.26
C LYS A 158 -14.58 -21.46 6.56
N ASP A 159 -15.26 -21.81 7.65
CA ASP A 159 -15.52 -23.22 8.00
C ASP A 159 -16.48 -23.89 7.02
N ILE A 160 -17.47 -23.15 6.51
CA ILE A 160 -18.40 -23.64 5.48
C ILE A 160 -17.66 -23.90 4.18
N ALA A 161 -16.79 -22.97 3.77
CA ALA A 161 -15.96 -23.14 2.58
C ALA A 161 -14.98 -24.30 2.73
N LYS A 162 -14.37 -24.46 3.91
CA LYS A 162 -13.46 -25.56 4.22
C LYS A 162 -14.17 -26.91 4.10
N ALA A 163 -15.32 -27.07 4.74
CA ALA A 163 -16.09 -28.31 4.68
C ALA A 163 -16.58 -28.62 3.26
N GLY A 164 -17.06 -27.61 2.53
CA GLY A 164 -17.54 -27.81 1.16
C GLY A 164 -16.42 -28.11 0.16
N LEU A 165 -15.25 -27.49 0.30
CA LEU A 165 -14.08 -27.84 -0.52
C LEU A 165 -13.60 -29.26 -0.23
N ASP A 166 -13.60 -29.69 1.05
CA ASP A 166 -13.22 -31.04 1.45
C ASP A 166 -14.13 -32.10 0.82
N ASP A 167 -15.45 -31.89 0.85
CA ASP A 167 -16.42 -32.76 0.17
C ASP A 167 -16.25 -32.80 -1.36
N LEU A 168 -15.76 -31.71 -1.96
CA LEU A 168 -15.39 -31.64 -3.38
C LEU A 168 -14.00 -32.20 -3.68
N GLY A 169 -13.24 -32.65 -2.66
CA GLY A 169 -11.93 -33.29 -2.80
C GLY A 169 -10.74 -32.34 -2.74
N PHE A 170 -10.90 -31.11 -2.23
CA PHE A 170 -9.85 -30.09 -2.16
C PHE A 170 -9.58 -29.65 -0.72
N ARG A 171 -8.30 -29.59 -0.34
CA ARG A 171 -7.90 -28.97 0.92
C ARG A 171 -7.87 -27.46 0.76
N ILE A 172 -8.49 -26.75 1.69
CA ILE A 172 -8.59 -25.28 1.62
C ILE A 172 -7.22 -24.59 1.57
N GLU A 173 -6.20 -25.14 2.24
CA GLU A 173 -4.85 -24.57 2.23
C GLU A 173 -4.23 -24.65 0.83
N ASP A 174 -4.38 -25.79 0.15
CA ASP A 174 -3.84 -26.02 -1.20
C ASP A 174 -4.54 -25.10 -2.22
N VAL A 175 -5.84 -24.81 -2.01
CA VAL A 175 -6.63 -23.85 -2.80
C VAL A 175 -6.19 -22.39 -2.57
N ILE A 176 -5.97 -21.98 -1.31
CA ILE A 176 -5.50 -20.62 -0.98
C ILE A 176 -4.08 -20.37 -1.50
N GLU A 177 -3.24 -21.40 -1.57
CA GLU A 177 -1.88 -21.32 -2.10
C GLU A 177 -1.82 -21.04 -3.62
N GLN A 178 -2.90 -21.29 -4.37
CA GLN A 178 -2.99 -20.94 -5.80
C GLN A 178 -3.16 -19.45 -6.06
N GLU A 179 -3.54 -18.67 -5.05
CA GLU A 179 -3.78 -17.24 -5.22
C GLU A 179 -2.47 -16.45 -5.26
N HIS A 180 -2.30 -15.62 -6.29
CA HIS A 180 -1.20 -14.66 -6.36
C HIS A 180 -1.51 -13.42 -5.49
N ASP A 181 -0.51 -12.91 -4.77
CA ASP A 181 -0.62 -11.60 -4.09
C ASP A 181 -0.93 -10.51 -5.14
N ALA A 182 -1.89 -9.63 -4.84
CA ALA A 182 -2.13 -8.49 -5.72
C ALA A 182 -0.94 -7.52 -5.71
N ALA A 183 -0.25 -7.41 -6.85
CA ALA A 183 0.96 -6.59 -7.00
C ALA A 183 0.63 -5.09 -7.13
N LEU A 184 -0.13 -4.56 -6.17
CA LEU A 184 -0.64 -3.19 -6.16
C LEU A 184 0.14 -2.25 -5.23
N GLY A 185 1.18 -2.75 -4.56
CA GLY A 185 1.99 -2.00 -3.63
C GLY A 185 3.31 -2.69 -3.29
N ASN A 186 4.17 -2.01 -2.55
CA ASN A 186 5.50 -2.52 -2.20
C ASN A 186 5.76 -2.47 -0.69
N GLY A 187 5.53 -1.33 -0.05
CA GLY A 187 6.05 -1.06 1.29
C GLY A 187 5.02 -0.99 2.42
N GLY A 188 5.48 -0.48 3.56
CA GLY A 188 4.65 -0.21 4.73
C GLY A 188 3.55 0.84 4.47
N LEU A 189 3.78 1.79 3.55
CA LEU A 189 2.81 2.82 3.15
C LEU A 189 1.57 2.17 2.52
N GLY A 190 1.76 1.25 1.57
CA GLY A 190 0.67 0.53 0.92
C GLY A 190 0.03 -0.51 1.81
N ARG A 191 0.79 -1.10 2.75
CA ARG A 191 0.21 -2.04 3.72
C ARG A 191 -0.63 -1.33 4.77
N LEU A 192 -0.27 -0.11 5.16
CA LEU A 192 -1.10 0.76 6.01
C LEU A 192 -2.41 1.08 5.29
N ALA A 193 -2.35 1.54 4.04
CA ALA A 193 -3.54 1.83 3.23
C ALA A 193 -4.48 0.60 3.16
N ALA A 194 -3.92 -0.60 2.95
CA ALA A 194 -4.70 -1.83 2.93
C ALA A 194 -5.31 -2.21 4.30
N CYS A 195 -4.61 -1.97 5.42
CA CYS A 195 -5.20 -2.15 6.77
C CYS A 195 -6.33 -1.14 7.01
N PHE A 196 -6.18 0.10 6.55
CA PHE A 196 -7.19 1.15 6.69
C PHE A 196 -8.47 0.81 5.92
N LEU A 197 -8.37 0.26 4.71
CA LEU A 197 -9.55 -0.18 3.95
C LEU A 197 -10.35 -1.27 4.68
N ASP A 198 -9.66 -2.23 5.32
CA ASP A 198 -10.30 -3.27 6.13
C ASP A 198 -10.99 -2.69 7.38
N SER A 199 -10.33 -1.77 8.10
CA SER A 199 -10.91 -1.08 9.25
C SER A 199 -12.09 -0.18 8.87
N LEU A 200 -11.98 0.62 7.80
CA LEU A 200 -13.06 1.46 7.29
C LEU A 200 -14.30 0.64 6.94
N ALA A 201 -14.12 -0.53 6.32
CA ALA A 201 -15.23 -1.44 6.03
C ALA A 201 -15.83 -2.06 7.30
N SER A 202 -14.97 -2.55 8.22
CA SER A 202 -15.38 -3.21 9.46
C SER A 202 -16.13 -2.29 10.43
N LEU A 203 -15.74 -1.01 10.47
CA LEU A 203 -16.36 0.04 11.27
C LEU A 203 -17.55 0.72 10.58
N ASN A 204 -17.91 0.30 9.36
CA ASN A 204 -19.03 0.83 8.57
C ASN A 204 -18.87 2.30 8.11
N PHE A 205 -17.64 2.81 8.02
CA PHE A 205 -17.41 4.14 7.47
C PHE A 205 -17.64 4.16 5.95
N PRO A 206 -18.33 5.20 5.42
CA PRO A 206 -18.55 5.36 3.99
C PRO A 206 -17.26 5.82 3.29
N ALA A 207 -16.41 4.87 2.91
CA ALA A 207 -15.08 5.19 2.41
C ALA A 207 -14.64 4.34 1.22
N TRP A 208 -13.86 4.94 0.33
CA TRP A 208 -13.25 4.28 -0.83
C TRP A 208 -11.74 4.53 -0.87
N GLY A 209 -10.99 3.53 -1.33
CA GLY A 209 -9.60 3.70 -1.75
C GLY A 209 -9.49 4.01 -3.24
N TYR A 210 -8.54 4.85 -3.63
CA TYR A 210 -8.20 5.14 -5.03
C TYR A 210 -6.71 4.93 -5.29
N GLY A 211 -6.39 4.18 -6.35
CA GLY A 211 -5.01 3.91 -6.78
C GLY A 211 -4.89 3.51 -8.25
N LEU A 212 -3.71 3.03 -8.63
CA LEU A 212 -3.40 2.51 -9.97
C LEU A 212 -3.52 0.99 -10.03
N ARG A 213 -3.99 0.47 -11.16
CA ARG A 213 -3.99 -0.98 -11.46
C ARG A 213 -2.67 -1.37 -12.13
N TYR A 214 -1.61 -1.59 -11.35
CA TYR A 214 -0.31 -1.98 -11.89
C TYR A 214 -0.35 -3.35 -12.54
N ARG A 215 0.17 -3.44 -13.76
CA ARG A 215 0.19 -4.70 -14.50
C ARG A 215 1.23 -5.69 -13.97
N TYR A 216 2.41 -5.20 -13.59
CA TYR A 216 3.58 -6.01 -13.24
C TYR A 216 4.11 -5.73 -11.82
N GLY A 217 3.33 -5.02 -11.00
CA GLY A 217 3.73 -4.58 -9.67
C GLY A 217 4.98 -3.72 -9.67
N ILE A 218 5.82 -3.87 -8.65
CA ILE A 218 7.19 -3.31 -8.65
C ILE A 218 8.13 -4.26 -9.41
N PHE A 219 8.22 -5.50 -8.93
CA PHE A 219 8.82 -6.70 -9.54
C PHE A 219 8.64 -7.88 -8.58
N LYS A 220 8.71 -9.10 -9.10
CA LYS A 220 8.96 -10.33 -8.34
C LYS A 220 10.47 -10.50 -8.20
N GLN A 221 10.93 -10.79 -6.98
CA GLN A 221 12.35 -11.00 -6.70
C GLN A 221 12.70 -12.47 -6.91
N GLU A 222 13.81 -12.74 -7.58
CA GLU A 222 14.43 -14.07 -7.60
C GLU A 222 15.87 -13.94 -7.14
N ILE A 223 16.38 -14.95 -6.42
CA ILE A 223 17.78 -15.00 -6.00
C ILE A 223 18.55 -15.97 -6.90
N ILE A 224 19.42 -15.41 -7.77
CA ILE A 224 20.26 -16.18 -8.70
C ILE A 224 21.72 -15.92 -8.34
N ASP A 225 22.47 -16.98 -8.06
CA ASP A 225 23.88 -16.92 -7.62
C ASP A 225 24.10 -15.95 -6.43
N GLY A 226 23.12 -15.89 -5.52
CA GLY A 226 23.12 -15.00 -4.36
C GLY A 226 22.72 -13.56 -4.64
N TYR A 227 22.48 -13.16 -5.90
CA TYR A 227 22.05 -11.82 -6.27
C TYR A 227 20.54 -11.73 -6.46
N GLN A 228 19.97 -10.57 -6.12
CA GLN A 228 18.61 -10.22 -6.53
C GLN A 228 18.54 -9.97 -8.03
N VAL A 229 17.63 -10.67 -8.69
CA VAL A 229 17.19 -10.45 -10.06
C VAL A 229 15.72 -10.04 -10.05
N GLU A 230 15.39 -8.97 -10.78
CA GLU A 230 14.02 -8.49 -10.93
C GLU A 230 13.33 -9.13 -12.14
N VAL A 231 12.18 -9.77 -11.91
CA VAL A 231 11.31 -10.27 -12.99
C VAL A 231 9.90 -9.65 -12.88
N PRO A 232 9.13 -9.52 -13.97
CA PRO A 232 7.77 -9.01 -13.91
C PRO A 232 6.85 -9.90 -13.05
N ASP A 233 5.94 -9.28 -12.30
CA ASP A 233 4.93 -10.00 -11.51
C ASP A 233 3.64 -10.18 -12.32
N TYR A 234 3.38 -11.39 -12.83
CA TYR A 234 2.25 -11.72 -13.71
C TYR A 234 0.93 -12.02 -12.96
N TRP A 235 0.66 -11.31 -11.86
CA TRP A 235 -0.54 -11.52 -11.02
C TRP A 235 -1.89 -11.29 -11.72
N LEU A 236 -1.90 -10.64 -12.88
CA LEU A 236 -3.11 -10.35 -13.66
C LEU A 236 -3.41 -11.35 -14.78
N ASP A 237 -2.59 -12.38 -14.96
CA ASP A 237 -2.92 -13.48 -15.89
C ASP A 237 -4.28 -14.09 -15.53
N PHE A 238 -4.60 -14.13 -14.23
CA PHE A 238 -5.95 -14.35 -13.73
C PHE A 238 -6.17 -13.65 -12.38
N ASN A 239 -7.18 -12.77 -12.29
CA ASN A 239 -7.62 -12.17 -11.03
C ASN A 239 -9.15 -12.24 -10.94
N PRO A 240 -9.72 -13.07 -10.04
CA PRO A 240 -11.17 -13.19 -9.94
C PRO A 240 -11.82 -12.00 -9.23
N TRP A 241 -11.11 -11.23 -8.41
CA TRP A 241 -11.68 -10.30 -7.44
C TRP A 241 -12.11 -8.95 -7.99
N GLU A 242 -11.42 -8.48 -9.03
CA GLU A 242 -11.75 -7.22 -9.68
C GLU A 242 -12.82 -7.41 -10.75
N PHE A 243 -13.54 -6.34 -11.06
CA PHE A 243 -14.36 -6.29 -12.28
C PHE A 243 -14.20 -4.94 -12.98
N PRO A 244 -14.02 -4.95 -14.32
CA PRO A 244 -13.92 -3.72 -15.09
C PRO A 244 -15.25 -2.96 -15.08
N ARG A 245 -15.15 -1.64 -14.99
CA ARG A 245 -16.25 -0.70 -15.20
C ARG A 245 -16.06 -0.01 -16.54
N HIS A 246 -16.34 -0.73 -17.63
CA HIS A 246 -16.20 -0.22 -18.99
C HIS A 246 -17.01 1.05 -19.29
N ASP A 247 -17.98 1.37 -18.44
CA ASP A 247 -18.78 2.58 -18.53
C ASP A 247 -18.31 3.72 -17.62
N VAL A 248 -17.28 3.49 -16.80
CA VAL A 248 -16.56 4.53 -16.04
C VAL A 248 -15.20 4.72 -16.69
N THR A 249 -15.18 5.61 -17.67
CA THR A 249 -13.98 6.02 -18.40
C THR A 249 -13.80 7.53 -18.32
N VAL A 250 -12.56 7.99 -18.20
CA VAL A 250 -12.23 9.41 -18.10
C VAL A 250 -11.03 9.71 -18.98
N ASP A 251 -11.13 10.73 -19.83
CA ASP A 251 -10.00 11.19 -20.63
C ASP A 251 -9.12 12.12 -19.81
N ILE A 252 -7.82 11.83 -19.80
CA ILE A 252 -6.78 12.54 -19.05
C ILE A 252 -5.80 13.14 -20.04
N GLN A 253 -5.64 14.46 -19.97
CA GLN A 253 -4.78 15.24 -20.85
C GLN A 253 -3.36 15.36 -20.27
N PHE A 254 -2.35 15.39 -21.12
CA PHE A 254 -0.95 15.70 -20.79
C PHE A 254 -0.38 16.69 -21.82
N PHE A 255 0.68 17.39 -21.44
CA PHE A 255 1.36 18.38 -22.28
C PHE A 255 0.43 19.53 -22.70
N GLY A 256 0.47 19.97 -23.96
CA GLY A 256 -0.40 21.03 -24.48
C GLY A 256 0.04 22.43 -24.04
N HIS A 257 -0.90 23.36 -24.06
CA HIS A 257 -0.67 24.77 -23.73
C HIS A 257 -1.95 25.42 -23.18
N VAL A 258 -1.81 26.56 -22.50
CA VAL A 258 -2.95 27.30 -21.95
C VAL A 258 -3.26 28.51 -22.82
N THR A 259 -4.49 28.60 -23.31
CA THR A 259 -5.04 29.78 -23.98
C THR A 259 -5.88 30.59 -22.99
N LYS A 260 -5.88 31.93 -23.13
CA LYS A 260 -6.72 32.83 -22.34
C LYS A 260 -7.70 33.54 -23.26
N SER A 261 -8.98 33.52 -22.89
CA SER A 261 -10.05 34.24 -23.58
C SER A 261 -10.88 35.02 -22.58
N THR A 262 -11.55 36.07 -23.01
CA THR A 262 -12.50 36.81 -22.17
C THR A 262 -13.92 36.39 -22.52
N ASP A 263 -14.73 36.06 -21.51
CA ASP A 263 -16.14 35.73 -21.71
C ASP A 263 -17.02 36.98 -21.94
N SER A 264 -18.31 36.76 -22.18
CA SER A 264 -19.28 37.83 -22.42
C SER A 264 -19.45 38.80 -21.23
N ASN A 265 -18.99 38.41 -20.03
CA ASN A 265 -19.08 39.20 -18.80
C ASN A 265 -17.75 39.89 -18.43
N GLY A 266 -16.72 39.77 -19.29
CA GLY A 266 -15.40 40.37 -19.02
C GLY A 266 -14.47 39.50 -18.17
N LYS A 267 -14.86 38.27 -17.79
CA LYS A 267 -14.04 37.36 -16.97
C LYS A 267 -13.01 36.67 -17.86
N THR A 268 -11.75 36.62 -17.40
CA THR A 268 -10.71 35.84 -18.08
C THR A 268 -10.92 34.36 -17.81
N ILE A 269 -11.05 33.58 -18.87
CA ILE A 269 -11.15 32.12 -18.84
C ILE A 269 -9.85 31.54 -19.40
N ALA A 270 -9.26 30.62 -18.66
CA ALA A 270 -8.16 29.78 -19.13
C ALA A 270 -8.72 28.48 -19.72
N SER A 271 -8.15 28.03 -20.83
CA SER A 271 -8.47 26.75 -21.48
C SER A 271 -7.17 25.98 -21.73
N TRP A 272 -7.14 24.69 -21.37
CA TRP A 272 -5.98 23.83 -21.57
C TRP A 272 -6.18 23.00 -22.84
N GLU A 273 -5.36 23.27 -23.87
CA GLU A 273 -5.60 22.81 -25.24
C GLU A 273 -4.39 22.06 -25.83
N GLY A 274 -4.69 21.13 -26.73
CA GLY A 274 -3.71 20.28 -27.42
C GLY A 274 -3.08 19.23 -26.48
N GLY A 275 -1.90 18.75 -26.86
CA GLY A 275 -1.17 17.74 -26.09
C GLY A 275 -1.63 16.31 -26.39
N GLU A 276 -1.40 15.41 -25.44
CA GLU A 276 -1.74 13.99 -25.51
C GLU A 276 -2.96 13.71 -24.63
N THR A 277 -3.75 12.70 -25.00
CA THR A 277 -4.88 12.23 -24.18
C THR A 277 -4.83 10.72 -24.05
N VAL A 278 -5.00 10.24 -22.82
CA VAL A 278 -5.15 8.82 -22.49
C VAL A 278 -6.48 8.62 -21.78
N THR A 279 -7.04 7.42 -21.85
CA THR A 279 -8.31 7.09 -21.19
C THR A 279 -8.04 6.25 -19.94
N ALA A 280 -8.50 6.73 -18.79
CA ALA A 280 -8.53 5.99 -17.54
C ALA A 280 -9.78 5.11 -17.46
N VAL A 281 -9.61 3.82 -17.24
CA VAL A 281 -10.69 2.84 -17.07
C VAL A 281 -10.71 2.34 -15.63
N ALA A 282 -11.87 2.40 -14.97
CA ALA A 282 -12.00 1.95 -13.59
C ALA A 282 -12.12 0.43 -13.48
N TYR A 283 -11.47 -0.13 -12.46
CA TYR A 283 -11.61 -1.49 -11.97
C TYR A 283 -11.96 -1.41 -10.49
N ASP A 284 -13.01 -2.11 -10.08
CA ASP A 284 -13.48 -2.10 -8.69
C ASP A 284 -13.12 -3.42 -8.01
N VAL A 285 -12.57 -3.33 -6.81
CA VAL A 285 -12.25 -4.46 -5.92
C VAL A 285 -13.07 -4.29 -4.64
N PRO A 286 -14.06 -5.17 -4.37
CA PRO A 286 -14.85 -5.11 -3.15
C PRO A 286 -14.00 -5.36 -1.89
N ILE A 287 -14.19 -4.55 -0.86
CA ILE A 287 -13.49 -4.68 0.43
C ILE A 287 -14.51 -5.06 1.53
N PRO A 288 -14.60 -6.34 1.93
CA PRO A 288 -15.52 -6.77 2.98
C PRO A 288 -15.04 -6.33 4.36
N GLY A 289 -15.96 -5.82 5.19
CA GLY A 289 -15.71 -5.59 6.62
C GLY A 289 -15.94 -6.84 7.46
N TYR A 290 -15.27 -6.95 8.60
CA TYR A 290 -15.39 -8.08 9.52
C TYR A 290 -16.71 -8.06 10.28
N ALA A 291 -17.49 -9.14 10.15
CA ALA A 291 -18.78 -9.34 10.83
C ALA A 291 -19.71 -8.12 10.67
N THR A 292 -19.82 -7.64 9.42
CA THR A 292 -20.76 -6.62 8.96
C THR A 292 -21.09 -6.87 7.48
N PRO A 293 -22.30 -6.54 7.00
CA PRO A 293 -22.60 -6.56 5.56
C PRO A 293 -21.91 -5.41 4.79
N SER A 294 -21.30 -4.44 5.46
CA SER A 294 -20.60 -3.33 4.81
C SER A 294 -19.46 -3.85 3.93
N THR A 295 -19.57 -3.60 2.63
CA THR A 295 -18.55 -3.91 1.64
C THR A 295 -18.17 -2.64 0.91
N ASN A 296 -17.05 -2.03 1.31
CA ASN A 296 -16.49 -0.83 0.69
C ASN A 296 -15.80 -1.17 -0.63
N ASN A 297 -15.09 -0.20 -1.22
CA ASN A 297 -14.51 -0.33 -2.54
C ASN A 297 -13.07 0.19 -2.58
N LEU A 298 -12.19 -0.55 -3.24
CA LEU A 298 -10.95 -0.04 -3.79
C LEU A 298 -11.16 0.14 -5.31
N ARG A 299 -11.07 1.37 -5.79
CA ARG A 299 -11.12 1.68 -7.22
C ARG A 299 -9.71 1.88 -7.76
N LEU A 300 -9.37 1.11 -8.78
CA LEU A 300 -8.08 1.14 -9.45
C LEU A 300 -8.25 1.66 -10.88
N TRP A 301 -7.29 2.46 -11.35
CA TRP A 301 -7.29 3.01 -12.71
C TRP A 301 -6.27 2.30 -13.60
N SER A 302 -6.73 1.84 -14.75
CA SER A 302 -5.88 1.34 -15.84
C SER A 302 -5.84 2.36 -16.97
N SER A 303 -4.65 2.64 -17.49
CA SER A 303 -4.44 3.57 -18.60
C SER A 303 -4.56 2.86 -19.94
N LYS A 304 -5.33 3.44 -20.87
CA LYS A 304 -5.54 2.97 -22.24
C LYS A 304 -5.36 4.11 -23.23
N ALA A 305 -5.05 3.78 -24.49
CA ALA A 305 -4.97 4.78 -25.56
C ALA A 305 -6.36 5.33 -25.90
N ALA A 306 -6.46 6.66 -26.02
CA ALA A 306 -7.73 7.34 -26.35
C ALA A 306 -8.09 7.23 -27.85
N SER A 307 -7.10 7.09 -28.74
CA SER A 307 -7.27 6.95 -30.20
C SER A 307 -7.72 5.55 -30.64
N GLY A 308 -7.94 4.63 -29.70
CA GLY A 308 -8.14 3.20 -29.96
C GLY A 308 -6.82 2.42 -29.85
N GLU A 309 -6.92 1.09 -29.89
CA GLU A 309 -5.76 0.20 -29.67
C GLU A 309 -4.85 0.08 -30.91
N PHE A 310 -5.30 0.50 -32.11
CA PHE A 310 -4.61 0.16 -33.37
C PHE A 310 -4.86 1.15 -34.53
N ASP A 311 -3.79 1.51 -35.24
CA ASP A 311 -3.84 2.32 -36.48
C ASP A 311 -3.72 1.45 -37.75
N PHE A 312 -4.85 1.21 -38.42
CA PHE A 312 -4.89 0.42 -39.66
C PHE A 312 -4.13 1.05 -40.83
N GLN A 313 -4.02 2.38 -40.89
CA GLN A 313 -3.32 3.02 -42.01
C GLN A 313 -1.81 2.75 -41.90
N LYS A 314 -1.24 2.95 -40.71
CA LYS A 314 0.18 2.63 -40.44
C LYS A 314 0.47 1.15 -40.65
N PHE A 315 -0.39 0.27 -40.15
CA PHE A 315 -0.22 -1.17 -40.31
C PHE A 315 -0.21 -1.61 -41.79
N ASN A 316 -1.18 -1.12 -42.58
CA ASN A 316 -1.27 -1.45 -44.00
C ASN A 316 -0.09 -0.89 -44.83
N ASN A 317 0.59 0.14 -44.33
CA ASN A 317 1.80 0.70 -44.92
C ASN A 317 3.09 -0.03 -44.49
N GLY A 318 2.99 -1.08 -43.67
CA GLY A 318 4.14 -1.85 -43.14
C GLY A 318 4.79 -1.25 -41.89
N GLU A 319 4.20 -0.21 -41.30
CA GLU A 319 4.70 0.46 -40.09
C GLU A 319 4.15 -0.20 -38.83
N TYR A 320 4.48 -1.48 -38.62
CA TYR A 320 3.87 -2.30 -37.57
C TYR A 320 4.09 -1.76 -36.16
N GLU A 321 5.31 -1.34 -35.81
CA GLU A 321 5.61 -0.79 -34.48
C GLU A 321 4.85 0.52 -34.23
N SER A 322 4.85 1.42 -35.21
CA SER A 322 4.13 2.71 -35.15
C SER A 322 2.61 2.55 -35.06
N SER A 323 2.06 1.42 -35.53
CA SER A 323 0.62 1.13 -35.51
C SER A 323 0.06 0.86 -34.11
N VAL A 324 0.93 0.51 -33.15
CA VAL A 324 0.59 0.21 -31.74
C VAL A 324 1.32 1.12 -30.73
N ALA A 325 2.09 2.10 -31.21
CA ALA A 325 2.92 2.96 -30.37
C ALA A 325 2.10 3.78 -29.35
N ASP A 326 0.89 4.22 -29.73
CA ASP A 326 0.00 4.98 -28.84
C ASP A 326 -0.50 4.11 -27.68
N GLN A 327 -0.85 2.84 -27.98
CA GLN A 327 -1.23 1.85 -26.97
C GLN A 327 -0.10 1.63 -25.96
N GLN A 328 1.13 1.38 -26.45
CA GLN A 328 2.29 1.14 -25.59
C GLN A 328 2.58 2.33 -24.66
N ARG A 329 2.54 3.56 -25.19
CA ARG A 329 2.76 4.78 -24.36
C ARG A 329 1.70 4.92 -23.28
N ALA A 330 0.42 4.73 -23.62
CA ALA A 330 -0.66 4.83 -22.65
C ALA A 330 -0.58 3.75 -21.57
N GLU A 331 -0.38 2.48 -21.94
CA GLU A 331 -0.33 1.35 -21.00
C GLU A 331 0.87 1.41 -20.05
N THR A 332 1.98 2.06 -20.46
CA THR A 332 3.19 2.25 -19.64
C THR A 332 2.88 2.97 -18.32
N ILE A 333 1.89 3.89 -18.30
CA ILE A 333 1.50 4.63 -17.09
C ILE A 333 1.05 3.67 -15.98
N SER A 334 0.29 2.63 -16.29
CA SER A 334 -0.18 1.65 -15.30
C SER A 334 0.60 0.32 -15.35
N ALA A 335 1.81 0.30 -15.91
CA ALA A 335 2.58 -0.93 -16.05
C ALA A 335 3.29 -1.35 -14.74
N VAL A 336 4.12 -0.46 -14.19
CA VAL A 336 5.03 -0.75 -13.06
C VAL A 336 4.92 0.33 -11.99
N LEU A 337 4.98 -0.08 -10.72
CA LEU A 337 5.03 0.79 -9.55
C LEU A 337 6.46 1.32 -9.33
N TYR A 338 6.60 2.63 -9.09
CA TYR A 338 7.90 3.31 -8.90
C TYR A 338 8.90 3.02 -10.03
N PRO A 339 8.61 3.46 -11.27
CA PRO A 339 9.56 3.32 -12.37
C PRO A 339 10.87 4.04 -12.03
N ASN A 340 12.00 3.50 -12.50
CA ASN A 340 13.32 4.07 -12.24
C ASN A 340 13.42 5.52 -12.74
N ASP A 341 13.52 6.45 -11.80
CA ASP A 341 13.52 7.90 -12.00
C ASP A 341 14.92 8.54 -11.91
N ASN A 342 15.98 7.73 -11.92
CA ASN A 342 17.35 8.22 -12.12
C ASN A 342 17.55 8.86 -13.51
N LEU A 343 16.63 8.60 -14.45
CA LEU A 343 16.62 9.15 -15.80
C LEU A 343 15.46 10.14 -15.97
N GLU A 344 15.65 11.16 -16.80
CA GLU A 344 14.63 12.20 -17.02
C GLU A 344 13.29 11.63 -17.52
N ARG A 345 13.32 10.63 -18.40
CA ARG A 345 12.11 9.92 -18.86
C ARG A 345 11.37 9.20 -17.73
N GLY A 346 12.12 8.69 -16.74
CA GLY A 346 11.54 8.06 -15.55
C GLY A 346 10.85 9.07 -14.64
N LYS A 347 11.44 10.26 -14.47
CA LYS A 347 10.83 11.40 -13.76
C LYS A 347 9.51 11.82 -14.42
N GLU A 348 9.50 11.98 -15.74
CA GLU A 348 8.28 12.30 -16.49
C GLU A 348 7.20 11.22 -16.30
N LEU A 349 7.56 9.94 -16.41
CA LEU A 349 6.61 8.83 -16.23
C LEU A 349 6.03 8.80 -14.81
N ARG A 350 6.86 9.00 -13.78
CA ARG A 350 6.41 9.05 -12.39
C ARG A 350 5.45 10.23 -12.14
N LEU A 351 5.72 11.40 -12.71
CA LEU A 351 4.80 12.54 -12.64
C LEU A 351 3.51 12.30 -13.43
N LYS A 352 3.58 11.64 -14.60
CA LYS A 352 2.41 11.19 -15.37
C LYS A 352 1.53 10.25 -14.56
N GLN A 353 2.12 9.27 -13.87
CA GLN A 353 1.41 8.35 -12.98
C GLN A 353 0.63 9.12 -11.90
N GLN A 354 1.32 9.99 -11.15
CA GLN A 354 0.71 10.80 -10.09
C GLN A 354 -0.46 11.64 -10.59
N TYR A 355 -0.29 12.34 -11.71
CA TYR A 355 -1.37 13.14 -12.26
C TYR A 355 -2.54 12.26 -12.72
N PHE A 356 -2.24 11.18 -13.46
CA PHE A 356 -3.25 10.32 -14.07
C PHE A 356 -4.28 9.80 -13.07
N TRP A 357 -3.85 9.16 -11.99
CA TRP A 357 -4.82 8.61 -11.04
C TRP A 357 -5.50 9.71 -10.23
N CYS A 358 -4.81 10.81 -9.91
CA CYS A 358 -5.41 11.93 -9.17
C CYS A 358 -6.55 12.55 -9.95
N ALA A 359 -6.32 12.85 -11.24
CA ALA A 359 -7.31 13.43 -12.13
C ALA A 359 -8.49 12.49 -12.37
N ALA A 360 -8.23 11.21 -12.66
CA ALA A 360 -9.31 10.22 -12.84
C ALA A 360 -10.16 10.05 -11.57
N SER A 361 -9.52 10.02 -10.40
CA SER A 361 -10.21 9.87 -9.10
C SER A 361 -11.05 11.09 -8.76
N LEU A 362 -10.51 12.31 -8.94
CA LEU A 362 -11.24 13.55 -8.71
C LEU A 362 -12.44 13.69 -9.67
N TYR A 363 -12.28 13.30 -10.93
CA TYR A 363 -13.41 13.26 -11.87
C TYR A 363 -14.55 12.39 -11.32
N ASP A 364 -14.26 11.18 -10.84
CA ASP A 364 -15.31 10.30 -10.30
C ASP A 364 -15.94 10.83 -9.01
N ILE A 365 -15.14 11.45 -8.13
CA ILE A 365 -15.62 12.09 -6.89
C ILE A 365 -16.56 13.26 -7.22
N VAL A 366 -16.14 14.16 -8.11
CA VAL A 366 -16.95 15.30 -8.58
C VAL A 366 -18.22 14.83 -9.25
N ARG A 367 -18.13 13.84 -10.16
CA ARG A 367 -19.29 13.22 -10.81
C ARG A 367 -20.30 12.68 -9.78
N ARG A 368 -19.81 12.05 -8.71
CA ARG A 368 -20.66 11.51 -7.63
C ARG A 368 -21.29 12.61 -6.79
N PHE A 369 -20.55 13.65 -6.45
CA PHE A 369 -21.08 14.82 -5.74
C PHE A 369 -22.17 15.51 -6.56
N LYS A 370 -21.95 15.78 -7.85
CA LYS A 370 -22.94 16.42 -8.74
C LYS A 370 -24.28 15.69 -8.80
N LYS A 371 -24.29 14.39 -8.55
CA LYS A 371 -25.52 13.59 -8.52
C LYS A 371 -26.43 13.95 -7.33
N SER A 372 -25.89 14.40 -6.20
CA SER A 372 -26.70 14.92 -5.08
C SER A 372 -27.36 16.26 -5.41
N LYS A 373 -26.90 16.94 -6.48
CA LYS A 373 -27.36 18.27 -6.92
C LYS A 373 -27.20 19.35 -5.84
N ARG A 374 -26.26 19.15 -4.91
CA ARG A 374 -25.92 20.11 -3.86
C ARG A 374 -25.11 21.29 -4.41
N PRO A 375 -25.19 22.48 -3.77
CA PRO A 375 -24.30 23.59 -4.05
C PRO A 375 -22.83 23.26 -3.75
N TRP A 376 -21.89 23.80 -4.53
CA TRP A 376 -20.45 23.54 -4.38
C TRP A 376 -19.87 23.86 -3.00
N ARG A 377 -20.41 24.88 -2.31
CA ARG A 377 -20.01 25.20 -0.93
C ARG A 377 -20.18 24.05 0.08
N GLU A 378 -21.05 23.08 -0.23
CA GLU A 378 -21.26 21.87 0.61
C GLU A 378 -20.34 20.71 0.20
N PHE A 379 -19.43 20.90 -0.76
CA PHE A 379 -18.49 19.86 -1.17
C PHE A 379 -17.61 19.37 -0.01
N PRO A 380 -17.02 20.24 0.84
CA PRO A 380 -16.23 19.80 2.00
C PRO A 380 -17.07 19.10 3.09
N ASP A 381 -18.37 19.37 3.15
CA ASP A 381 -19.30 18.70 4.07
C ASP A 381 -19.71 17.31 3.58
N GLN A 382 -19.38 16.98 2.32
CA GLN A 382 -19.72 15.72 1.66
C GLN A 382 -18.50 14.89 1.27
N VAL A 383 -17.33 15.50 1.18
CA VAL A 383 -16.11 14.90 0.64
C VAL A 383 -14.94 15.21 1.58
N ALA A 384 -14.29 14.16 2.07
CA ALA A 384 -12.95 14.24 2.65
C ALA A 384 -11.98 13.44 1.77
N ILE A 385 -10.85 14.05 1.39
CA ILE A 385 -9.80 13.36 0.62
C ILE A 385 -8.53 13.32 1.47
N GLN A 386 -8.05 12.11 1.75
CA GLN A 386 -6.79 11.92 2.46
C GLN A 386 -5.65 11.69 1.48
N LEU A 387 -4.61 12.51 1.57
CA LEU A 387 -3.36 12.36 0.84
C LEU A 387 -2.42 11.46 1.67
N ASN A 388 -2.22 10.22 1.22
CA ASN A 388 -1.26 9.32 1.83
C ASN A 388 0.15 9.59 1.27
N ASP A 389 0.95 10.35 2.02
CA ASP A 389 2.21 10.94 1.58
C ASP A 389 2.02 11.99 0.46
N THR A 390 3.11 12.43 -0.18
CA THR A 390 3.15 13.54 -1.15
C THR A 390 2.75 13.14 -2.58
N HIS A 391 2.71 11.85 -2.90
CA HIS A 391 2.39 11.37 -4.25
C HIS A 391 1.07 11.91 -4.84
N PRO A 392 -0.04 12.02 -4.07
CA PRO A 392 -1.30 12.55 -4.58
C PRO A 392 -1.46 14.07 -4.44
N THR A 393 -0.41 14.85 -4.14
CA THR A 393 -0.50 16.31 -3.95
C THR A 393 -1.08 17.06 -5.16
N LEU A 394 -0.90 16.53 -6.37
CA LEU A 394 -1.51 17.11 -7.58
C LEU A 394 -3.05 17.14 -7.53
N ALA A 395 -3.69 16.34 -6.67
CA ALA A 395 -5.13 16.40 -6.44
C ALA A 395 -5.60 17.78 -5.93
N ILE A 396 -4.80 18.46 -5.11
CA ILE A 396 -5.10 19.83 -4.64
C ILE A 396 -5.24 20.78 -5.83
N VAL A 397 -4.24 20.74 -6.72
CA VAL A 397 -4.15 21.63 -7.89
C VAL A 397 -5.19 21.26 -8.95
N GLU A 398 -5.46 19.98 -9.14
CA GLU A 398 -6.46 19.50 -10.09
C GLU A 398 -7.89 19.83 -9.64
N LEU A 399 -8.21 19.73 -8.34
CA LEU A 399 -9.52 20.15 -7.84
C LEU A 399 -9.72 21.66 -8.04
N GLN A 400 -8.69 22.47 -7.76
CA GLN A 400 -8.72 23.90 -8.03
C GLN A 400 -8.96 24.16 -9.53
N ARG A 401 -8.27 23.46 -10.43
CA ARG A 401 -8.46 23.55 -11.88
C ARG A 401 -9.89 23.23 -12.28
N ILE A 402 -10.46 22.12 -11.80
CA ILE A 402 -11.85 21.72 -12.10
C ILE A 402 -12.81 22.83 -11.69
N LEU A 403 -12.70 23.32 -10.46
CA LEU A 403 -13.63 24.32 -9.91
C LEU A 403 -13.59 25.66 -10.68
N ILE A 404 -12.41 26.14 -11.05
CA ILE A 404 -12.28 27.43 -11.74
C ILE A 404 -12.48 27.30 -13.26
N ASP A 405 -11.85 26.33 -13.91
CA ASP A 405 -11.83 26.25 -15.37
C ASP A 405 -13.09 25.57 -15.91
N LEU A 406 -13.65 24.57 -15.21
CA LEU A 406 -14.83 23.82 -15.69
C LEU A 406 -16.12 24.29 -15.02
N GLU A 407 -16.11 24.43 -13.69
CA GLU A 407 -17.30 24.81 -12.91
C GLU A 407 -17.49 26.32 -12.77
N LYS A 408 -16.50 27.11 -13.21
CA LYS A 408 -16.53 28.58 -13.32
C LYS A 408 -16.65 29.33 -11.99
N LEU A 409 -16.25 28.72 -10.87
CA LEU A 409 -16.20 29.38 -9.56
C LEU A 409 -15.18 30.55 -9.57
N GLU A 410 -15.32 31.43 -8.59
CA GLU A 410 -14.27 32.41 -8.27
C GLU A 410 -13.12 31.73 -7.54
N TRP A 411 -11.91 32.29 -7.68
CA TRP A 411 -10.69 31.68 -7.14
C TRP A 411 -10.77 31.42 -5.63
N ASP A 412 -11.18 32.42 -4.86
CA ASP A 412 -11.24 32.33 -3.40
C ASP A 412 -12.31 31.34 -2.93
N GLU A 413 -13.45 31.27 -3.62
CA GLU A 413 -14.50 30.28 -3.32
C GLU A 413 -13.98 28.86 -3.57
N ALA A 414 -13.34 28.64 -4.73
CA ALA A 414 -12.75 27.35 -5.08
C ALA A 414 -11.63 26.95 -4.09
N TRP A 415 -10.76 27.89 -3.71
CA TRP A 415 -9.64 27.62 -2.81
C TRP A 415 -10.10 27.29 -1.39
N ASN A 416 -11.17 27.92 -0.91
CA ASN A 416 -11.79 27.56 0.37
C ASN A 416 -12.37 26.13 0.34
N ILE A 417 -12.99 25.73 -0.76
CA ILE A 417 -13.47 24.35 -0.95
C ILE A 417 -12.29 23.37 -0.95
N VAL A 418 -11.24 23.67 -1.72
CA VAL A 418 -10.04 22.83 -1.82
C VAL A 418 -9.41 22.64 -0.44
N THR A 419 -9.08 23.72 0.25
CA THR A 419 -8.39 23.67 1.54
C THR A 419 -9.20 22.92 2.61
N ALA A 420 -10.54 23.03 2.61
CA ALA A 420 -11.40 22.32 3.55
C ALA A 420 -11.64 20.83 3.20
N THR A 421 -11.25 20.39 2.00
CA THR A 421 -11.47 19.01 1.53
C THR A 421 -10.31 18.06 1.89
N PHE A 422 -9.07 18.57 1.90
CA PHE A 422 -7.86 17.73 1.94
C PHE A 422 -7.24 17.62 3.34
N GLY A 423 -6.97 16.38 3.76
CA GLY A 423 -6.03 16.08 4.84
C GLY A 423 -4.74 15.48 4.29
N TYR A 424 -3.59 15.81 4.88
CA TYR A 424 -2.27 15.30 4.46
C TYR A 424 -1.57 14.51 5.56
N THR A 425 -1.26 13.24 5.29
CA THR A 425 -0.43 12.41 6.18
C THR A 425 1.00 12.37 5.67
N ASN A 426 1.95 12.80 6.50
CA ASN A 426 3.37 12.71 6.21
C ASN A 426 3.97 11.43 6.83
N HIS A 427 4.84 10.75 6.07
CA HIS A 427 5.58 9.54 6.50
C HIS A 427 7.10 9.73 6.46
N THR A 428 7.58 10.95 6.25
CA THR A 428 8.97 11.23 5.89
C THR A 428 9.65 12.03 6.99
N VAL A 429 10.70 11.45 7.58
CA VAL A 429 11.54 12.11 8.59
C VAL A 429 12.59 13.04 7.96
N LEU A 430 13.23 12.56 6.89
CA LEU A 430 14.37 13.23 6.26
C LEU A 430 13.91 14.31 5.25
N PRO A 431 14.26 15.60 5.44
CA PRO A 431 13.85 16.67 4.52
C PRO A 431 14.26 16.45 3.06
N GLU A 432 15.39 15.78 2.82
CA GLU A 432 15.91 15.43 1.50
C GLU A 432 15.08 14.35 0.78
N ALA A 433 14.30 13.56 1.53
CA ALA A 433 13.39 12.56 0.97
C ALA A 433 12.00 13.13 0.62
N LEU A 434 11.73 14.40 0.94
CA LEU A 434 10.50 15.08 0.54
C LEU A 434 10.48 15.33 -0.97
N GLU A 435 9.41 14.92 -1.64
CA GLU A 435 9.32 14.95 -3.10
C GLU A 435 9.39 16.39 -3.66
N LYS A 436 10.26 16.57 -4.66
CA LYS A 436 10.42 17.80 -5.42
C LYS A 436 10.43 17.52 -6.91
N TRP A 437 9.78 18.38 -7.70
CA TRP A 437 9.76 18.29 -9.16
C TRP A 437 10.41 19.51 -9.81
N PRO A 438 11.29 19.35 -10.83
CA PRO A 438 11.80 20.49 -11.58
C PRO A 438 10.65 21.28 -12.21
N VAL A 439 10.66 22.60 -12.03
CA VAL A 439 9.61 23.48 -12.58
C VAL A 439 9.47 23.31 -14.10
N GLY A 440 10.58 23.14 -14.82
CA GLY A 440 10.56 22.92 -16.28
C GLY A 440 9.83 21.63 -16.68
N LEU A 441 9.95 20.56 -15.90
CA LEU A 441 9.23 19.31 -16.14
C LEU A 441 7.72 19.49 -15.91
N VAL A 442 7.34 20.14 -14.80
CA VAL A 442 5.93 20.43 -14.50
C VAL A 442 5.33 21.37 -15.56
N GLN A 443 6.08 22.38 -16.03
CA GLN A 443 5.65 23.28 -17.09
C GLN A 443 5.38 22.54 -18.40
N HIS A 444 6.27 21.62 -18.76
CA HIS A 444 6.17 20.85 -20.00
C HIS A 444 4.97 19.90 -19.96
N LEU A 445 4.80 19.18 -18.84
CA LEU A 445 3.80 18.13 -18.73
C LEU A 445 2.40 18.65 -18.33
N LEU A 446 2.34 19.63 -17.42
CA LEU A 446 1.12 20.12 -16.76
C LEU A 446 1.10 21.67 -16.72
N PRO A 447 1.06 22.34 -17.89
CA PRO A 447 1.24 23.79 -17.98
C PRO A 447 0.17 24.57 -17.21
N ARG A 448 -1.09 24.08 -17.17
CA ARG A 448 -2.16 24.74 -16.41
C ARG A 448 -1.95 24.61 -14.91
N HIS A 449 -1.55 23.44 -14.44
CA HIS A 449 -1.27 23.19 -13.03
C HIS A 449 -0.12 24.05 -12.52
N LEU A 450 0.93 24.27 -13.33
CA LEU A 450 2.01 25.17 -12.93
C LEU A 450 1.52 26.61 -12.72
N GLN A 451 0.63 27.13 -13.57
CA GLN A 451 0.04 28.46 -13.37
C GLN A 451 -0.72 28.52 -12.05
N ILE A 452 -1.53 27.49 -11.75
CA ILE A 452 -2.29 27.41 -10.50
C ILE A 452 -1.35 27.30 -9.30
N ILE A 453 -0.27 26.52 -9.38
CA ILE A 453 0.76 26.43 -8.32
C ILE A 453 1.42 27.78 -8.07
N TYR A 454 1.74 28.54 -9.12
CA TYR A 454 2.27 29.89 -8.97
C TYR A 454 1.29 30.85 -8.30
N ASP A 455 0.00 30.80 -8.66
CA ASP A 455 -1.03 31.62 -8.03
C ASP A 455 -1.22 31.23 -6.55
N ILE A 456 -1.28 29.94 -6.23
CA ILE A 456 -1.32 29.43 -4.84
C ILE A 456 -0.11 29.96 -4.05
N ASN A 457 1.10 29.82 -4.59
CA ASN A 457 2.31 30.29 -3.95
C ASN A 457 2.32 31.82 -3.76
N LEU A 458 1.88 32.58 -4.76
CA LEU A 458 1.82 34.03 -4.69
C LEU A 458 0.90 34.50 -3.56
N PHE A 459 -0.34 34.00 -3.51
CA PHE A 459 -1.31 34.39 -2.49
C PHE A 459 -0.87 33.92 -1.10
N PHE A 460 -0.29 32.72 -0.99
CA PHE A 460 0.29 32.24 0.26
C PHE A 460 1.41 33.16 0.75
N LEU A 461 2.40 33.48 -0.08
CA LEU A 461 3.51 34.36 0.31
C LEU A 461 3.03 35.79 0.66
N GLN A 462 2.03 36.33 -0.04
CA GLN A 462 1.42 37.61 0.34
C GLN A 462 0.73 37.54 1.70
N SER A 463 0.11 36.41 2.05
CA SER A 463 -0.49 36.23 3.39
C SER A 463 0.59 36.14 4.47
N VAL A 464 1.70 35.47 4.20
CA VAL A 464 2.85 35.36 5.11
C VAL A 464 3.54 36.72 5.30
N GLU A 465 3.75 37.49 4.22
CA GLU A 465 4.33 38.85 4.32
C GLU A 465 3.47 39.78 5.18
N LYS A 466 2.14 39.68 5.10
CA LYS A 466 1.23 40.45 5.97
C LYS A 466 1.32 40.02 7.44
N MET A 467 1.56 38.74 7.71
CA MET A 467 1.66 38.19 9.06
C MET A 467 3.04 38.46 9.69
N PHE A 468 4.11 38.43 8.88
CA PHE A 468 5.50 38.59 9.29
C PHE A 468 6.20 39.72 8.50
N PRO A 469 5.78 40.99 8.61
CA PRO A 469 6.25 42.09 7.75
C PRO A 469 7.75 42.40 7.86
N ASN A 470 8.41 41.96 8.94
CA ASN A 470 9.84 42.23 9.21
C ASN A 470 10.75 41.01 9.02
N ASP A 471 10.22 39.81 8.72
CA ASP A 471 11.01 38.62 8.40
C ASP A 471 10.82 38.29 6.93
N ARG A 472 11.65 38.87 6.06
CA ARG A 472 11.59 38.56 4.62
C ARG A 472 12.16 37.19 4.27
N GLU A 473 13.05 36.66 5.10
CA GLU A 473 13.71 35.38 4.83
C GLU A 473 12.73 34.21 4.94
N ILE A 474 11.72 34.32 5.81
CA ILE A 474 10.66 33.31 5.94
C ILE A 474 10.02 32.99 4.59
N LEU A 475 9.81 33.99 3.73
CA LEU A 475 9.17 33.82 2.42
C LEU A 475 9.93 32.82 1.55
N SER A 476 11.26 32.87 1.57
CA SER A 476 12.10 31.90 0.84
C SER A 476 12.02 30.51 1.48
N ARG A 477 12.02 30.45 2.81
CA ARG A 477 11.98 29.17 3.55
C ARG A 477 10.67 28.42 3.33
N VAL A 478 9.52 29.11 3.26
CA VAL A 478 8.18 28.48 3.18
C VAL A 478 7.57 28.41 1.77
N SER A 479 8.16 29.07 0.77
CA SER A 479 7.59 29.08 -0.58
C SER A 479 7.35 27.67 -1.14
N ILE A 480 6.30 27.48 -1.93
CA ILE A 480 6.12 26.20 -2.66
C ILE A 480 7.20 26.06 -3.75
N ILE A 481 7.72 27.17 -4.26
CA ILE A 481 8.78 27.19 -5.26
C ILE A 481 10.11 27.35 -4.54
N GLU A 482 11.05 26.46 -4.84
CA GLU A 482 12.44 26.59 -4.44
C GLU A 482 13.21 27.28 -5.57
N GLU A 483 13.84 28.41 -5.25
CA GLU A 483 14.63 29.23 -6.18
C GLU A 483 16.07 28.68 -6.35
N SER A 484 16.19 27.35 -6.50
CA SER A 484 17.43 26.63 -6.79
C SER A 484 17.72 26.57 -8.30
N GLN A 485 18.85 25.96 -8.69
CA GLN A 485 19.19 25.71 -10.10
C GLN A 485 19.28 24.20 -10.36
N PRO A 486 18.28 23.59 -11.05
CA PRO A 486 17.04 24.19 -11.56
C PRO A 486 16.03 24.51 -10.45
N LYS A 487 15.05 25.38 -10.72
CA LYS A 487 13.95 25.65 -9.78
C LYS A 487 13.13 24.39 -9.52
N MET A 488 12.66 24.22 -8.30
CA MET A 488 11.90 23.04 -7.89
C MET A 488 10.53 23.40 -7.31
N VAL A 489 9.53 22.55 -7.52
CA VAL A 489 8.23 22.58 -6.83
C VAL A 489 8.31 21.66 -5.62
N ARG A 490 8.13 22.19 -4.41
CA ARG A 490 8.16 21.45 -3.13
C ARG A 490 6.79 20.86 -2.82
N MET A 491 6.60 19.57 -3.11
CA MET A 491 5.27 18.95 -3.05
C MET A 491 4.72 18.83 -1.62
N ALA A 492 5.58 18.55 -0.63
CA ALA A 492 5.17 18.56 0.77
C ALA A 492 4.60 19.92 1.21
N TYR A 493 5.17 21.02 0.68
CA TYR A 493 4.78 22.37 1.08
C TYR A 493 3.45 22.74 0.43
N LEU A 494 3.27 22.37 -0.83
CA LEU A 494 1.98 22.45 -1.53
C LEU A 494 0.90 21.65 -0.81
N ALA A 495 1.22 20.44 -0.31
CA ALA A 495 0.29 19.62 0.47
C ALA A 495 -0.13 20.30 1.78
N ILE A 496 0.83 20.87 2.53
CA ILE A 496 0.54 21.61 3.77
C ILE A 496 -0.34 22.84 3.50
N VAL A 497 0.00 23.64 2.48
CA VAL A 497 -0.73 24.86 2.14
C VAL A 497 -2.15 24.54 1.66
N GLY A 498 -2.35 23.45 0.91
CA GLY A 498 -3.64 23.05 0.35
C GLY A 498 -4.52 22.15 1.23
N SER A 499 -4.10 21.82 2.47
CA SER A 499 -4.84 20.92 3.37
C SER A 499 -5.32 21.64 4.64
N HIS A 500 -6.45 21.23 5.24
CA HIS A 500 -6.91 21.78 6.53
C HIS A 500 -6.22 21.13 7.73
N LYS A 501 -5.76 19.88 7.58
CA LYS A 501 -5.03 19.12 8.61
C LYS A 501 -3.81 18.44 8.02
N VAL A 502 -2.74 18.41 8.80
CA VAL A 502 -1.50 17.66 8.53
C VAL A 502 -1.24 16.75 9.71
N ASN A 503 -0.92 15.47 9.48
CA ASN A 503 -0.62 14.55 10.57
C ASN A 503 0.66 13.75 10.34
N GLY A 504 1.39 13.52 11.42
CA GLY A 504 2.41 12.48 11.49
C GLY A 504 1.79 11.12 11.82
N VAL A 505 2.66 10.12 11.96
CA VAL A 505 2.31 8.68 12.01
C VAL A 505 2.83 7.94 13.25
N ALA A 506 3.40 8.72 14.15
CA ALA A 506 3.87 8.39 15.48
C ALA A 506 4.00 9.70 16.27
N GLU A 507 3.94 9.64 17.59
CA GLU A 507 3.94 10.83 18.44
C GLU A 507 5.23 11.65 18.28
N LEU A 508 6.39 11.01 18.45
CA LEU A 508 7.70 11.65 18.29
C LEU A 508 7.93 12.16 16.86
N HIS A 509 7.45 11.41 15.86
CA HIS A 509 7.50 11.87 14.46
C HIS A 509 6.66 13.14 14.25
N SER A 510 5.48 13.20 14.85
CA SER A 510 4.61 14.39 14.79
C SER A 510 5.24 15.58 15.52
N ASP A 511 5.94 15.35 16.62
CA ASP A 511 6.69 16.39 17.32
C ASP A 511 7.88 16.88 16.48
N LEU A 512 8.61 16.00 15.80
CA LEU A 512 9.69 16.36 14.88
C LEU A 512 9.16 17.17 13.68
N ILE A 513 8.00 16.79 13.15
CA ILE A 513 7.29 17.58 12.13
C ILE A 513 7.03 19.00 12.63
N LYS A 514 6.57 19.16 13.87
CA LYS A 514 6.22 20.47 14.43
C LYS A 514 7.43 21.32 14.79
N THR A 515 8.48 20.69 15.31
CA THR A 515 9.63 21.39 15.91
C THR A 515 10.76 21.63 14.92
N THR A 516 10.87 20.80 13.88
CA THR A 516 12.01 20.80 12.97
C THR A 516 11.58 20.91 11.52
N ILE A 517 10.87 19.91 10.98
CA ILE A 517 10.67 19.76 9.52
C ILE A 517 9.76 20.88 8.96
N PHE A 518 8.64 21.16 9.64
CA PHE A 518 7.64 22.14 9.19
C PHE A 518 7.41 23.25 10.21
N LYS A 519 8.41 23.56 11.04
CA LYS A 519 8.36 24.60 12.09
C LYS A 519 7.79 25.94 11.60
N ASP A 520 8.27 26.43 10.46
CA ASP A 520 7.78 27.71 9.92
C ASP A 520 6.30 27.64 9.54
N PHE A 521 5.80 26.50 9.06
CA PHE A 521 4.36 26.32 8.80
C PHE A 521 3.54 26.22 10.08
N VAL A 522 4.08 25.66 11.17
CA VAL A 522 3.43 25.70 12.49
C VAL A 522 3.30 27.14 12.97
N ASN A 523 4.33 27.97 12.80
CA ASN A 523 4.27 29.38 13.15
C ASN A 523 3.22 30.16 12.34
N ILE A 524 3.01 29.78 11.07
CA ILE A 524 2.04 30.44 10.16
C ILE A 524 0.60 30.02 10.45
N TYR A 525 0.34 28.70 10.58
CA TYR A 525 -1.02 28.16 10.70
C TYR A 525 -1.47 27.87 12.13
N GLY A 526 -0.54 27.85 13.08
CA GLY A 526 -0.77 27.38 14.44
C GLY A 526 -0.61 25.86 14.60
N PRO A 527 -0.40 25.40 15.85
CA PRO A 527 -0.17 23.98 16.15
C PRO A 527 -1.39 23.11 15.85
N ASP A 528 -2.61 23.65 15.90
CA ASP A 528 -3.85 22.89 15.70
C ASP A 528 -3.97 22.27 14.30
N LYS A 529 -3.31 22.84 13.29
CA LYS A 529 -3.25 22.25 11.95
C LYS A 529 -2.45 20.96 11.91
N PHE A 530 -1.50 20.79 12.84
CA PHE A 530 -0.57 19.67 12.89
C PHE A 530 -0.98 18.70 14.01
N THR A 531 -1.48 17.54 13.65
CA THR A 531 -1.91 16.49 14.59
C THR A 531 -1.03 15.24 14.51
N ASN A 532 -1.32 14.24 15.33
CA ASN A 532 -0.74 12.92 15.29
C ASN A 532 -1.85 11.88 15.13
N VAL A 533 -1.60 10.87 14.29
CA VAL A 533 -2.35 9.62 14.35
C VAL A 533 -1.35 8.49 14.26
N THR A 534 -0.99 7.89 15.39
CA THR A 534 -0.07 6.73 15.38
C THR A 534 -0.67 5.62 14.52
N ASN A 535 0.14 5.08 13.61
CA ASN A 535 -0.23 3.94 12.76
C ASN A 535 -0.72 2.71 13.55
N GLY A 536 -1.41 1.83 12.84
CA GLY A 536 -1.90 0.55 13.37
C GLY A 536 -2.08 -0.50 12.28
N ILE A 537 -2.40 -1.72 12.71
CA ILE A 537 -2.57 -2.89 11.84
C ILE A 537 -3.91 -3.55 12.09
N THR A 538 -4.48 -4.19 11.06
CA THR A 538 -5.73 -4.94 11.23
C THR A 538 -5.48 -6.27 11.95
N PRO A 539 -6.13 -6.54 13.10
CA PRO A 539 -6.01 -7.81 13.79
C PRO A 539 -6.64 -8.97 13.00
N ARG A 540 -7.55 -8.70 12.06
CA ARG A 540 -8.20 -9.75 11.26
C ARG A 540 -7.19 -10.49 10.39
N ARG A 541 -6.34 -9.77 9.66
CA ARG A 541 -5.28 -10.40 8.85
C ARG A 541 -4.08 -10.80 9.68
N TRP A 542 -3.59 -9.89 10.52
CA TRP A 542 -2.28 -10.07 11.17
C TRP A 542 -2.31 -10.92 12.44
N LEU A 543 -3.48 -11.34 12.92
CA LEU A 543 -3.63 -12.29 14.03
C LEU A 543 -4.60 -13.42 13.66
N HIS A 544 -5.86 -13.12 13.35
CA HIS A 544 -6.86 -14.16 13.14
C HIS A 544 -6.60 -15.02 11.88
N GLN A 545 -6.22 -14.40 10.76
CA GLN A 545 -5.86 -15.12 9.53
C GLN A 545 -4.47 -15.75 9.62
N ALA A 546 -3.45 -14.98 10.03
CA ALA A 546 -2.06 -15.44 10.04
C ALA A 546 -1.77 -16.51 11.11
N ASN A 547 -2.45 -16.42 12.26
CA ASN A 547 -2.21 -17.22 13.46
C ASN A 547 -3.52 -17.67 14.14
N PRO A 548 -4.35 -18.48 13.45
CA PRO A 548 -5.69 -18.85 13.91
C PRO A 548 -5.66 -19.54 15.27
N ARG A 549 -4.70 -20.44 15.54
CA ARG A 549 -4.60 -21.12 16.83
C ARG A 549 -4.36 -20.16 18.00
N LEU A 550 -3.54 -19.12 17.81
CA LEU A 550 -3.35 -18.09 18.84
C LEU A 550 -4.64 -17.27 19.01
N SER A 551 -5.32 -16.95 17.91
CA SER A 551 -6.60 -16.27 17.95
C SER A 551 -7.67 -17.06 18.72
N ASP A 552 -7.70 -18.38 18.58
CA ASP A 552 -8.64 -19.27 19.28
C ASP A 552 -8.35 -19.30 20.78
N LEU A 553 -7.06 -19.41 21.13
CA LEU A 553 -6.59 -19.36 22.52
C LEU A 553 -6.93 -18.02 23.19
N ILE A 554 -6.76 -16.92 22.47
CA ILE A 554 -7.16 -15.57 22.94
C ILE A 554 -8.68 -15.51 23.11
N ALA A 555 -9.45 -15.93 22.09
CA ALA A 555 -10.91 -15.93 22.14
C ALA A 555 -11.44 -16.67 23.37
N PHE A 556 -10.86 -17.83 23.70
CA PHE A 556 -11.21 -18.62 24.89
C PHE A 556 -11.04 -17.82 26.19
N LYS A 557 -9.96 -17.03 26.31
CA LYS A 557 -9.70 -16.22 27.51
C LYS A 557 -10.45 -14.89 27.53
N THR A 558 -10.79 -14.32 26.37
CA THR A 558 -11.43 -12.99 26.26
C THR A 558 -12.96 -13.03 26.11
N GLY A 559 -13.61 -14.11 26.55
CA GLY A 559 -15.08 -14.22 26.58
C GLY A 559 -15.68 -15.34 25.72
N GLY A 560 -14.88 -16.24 25.17
CA GLY A 560 -15.34 -17.40 24.39
C GLY A 560 -15.81 -17.08 22.98
N ASN A 561 -15.47 -15.90 22.46
CA ASN A 561 -15.83 -15.44 21.11
C ASN A 561 -14.74 -14.55 20.52
N TYR A 562 -14.89 -14.17 19.24
CA TYR A 562 -13.93 -13.35 18.49
C TYR A 562 -14.22 -11.83 18.55
N ASP A 563 -14.96 -11.35 19.55
CA ASP A 563 -15.30 -9.91 19.65
C ASP A 563 -14.06 -9.03 19.85
N PHE A 564 -12.97 -9.59 20.40
CA PHE A 564 -11.69 -8.87 20.54
C PHE A 564 -11.09 -8.44 19.20
N LEU A 565 -11.52 -9.03 18.06
CA LEU A 565 -11.08 -8.59 16.73
C LEU A 565 -11.72 -7.27 16.28
N LYS A 566 -12.81 -6.85 16.95
CA LYS A 566 -13.44 -5.52 16.81
C LYS A 566 -13.00 -4.55 17.90
N ASP A 567 -12.53 -5.07 19.03
CA ASP A 567 -12.03 -4.29 20.16
C ASP A 567 -10.78 -4.96 20.74
N LEU A 568 -9.62 -4.55 20.20
CA LEU A 568 -8.34 -5.14 20.54
C LEU A 568 -7.90 -4.80 21.98
N THR A 569 -8.58 -3.86 22.66
CA THR A 569 -8.27 -3.53 24.07
C THR A 569 -8.55 -4.69 25.01
N LYS A 570 -9.43 -5.63 24.62
CA LYS A 570 -9.75 -6.86 25.38
C LYS A 570 -8.57 -7.81 25.56
N LEU A 571 -7.47 -7.64 24.80
CA LEU A 571 -6.24 -8.40 25.00
C LEU A 571 -5.65 -8.21 26.41
N ASN A 572 -5.97 -7.11 27.11
CA ASN A 572 -5.53 -6.88 28.48
C ASN A 572 -5.94 -8.00 29.46
N GLN A 573 -7.03 -8.73 29.18
CA GLN A 573 -7.50 -9.84 30.01
C GLN A 573 -6.51 -11.01 30.04
N LEU A 574 -5.61 -11.11 29.05
CA LEU A 574 -4.57 -12.14 28.99
C LEU A 574 -3.57 -12.02 30.14
N GLU A 575 -3.41 -10.82 30.74
CA GLU A 575 -2.52 -10.61 31.89
C GLU A 575 -2.89 -11.53 33.07
N LEU A 576 -4.17 -11.83 33.25
CA LEU A 576 -4.67 -12.72 34.30
C LEU A 576 -4.22 -14.18 34.12
N SER A 577 -3.84 -14.55 32.89
CA SER A 577 -3.40 -15.91 32.53
C SER A 577 -1.89 -16.03 32.37
N VAL A 578 -1.11 -14.97 32.62
CA VAL A 578 0.37 -14.99 32.45
C VAL A 578 1.04 -16.05 33.32
N ASN A 579 0.50 -16.31 34.51
CA ASN A 579 1.03 -17.33 35.45
C ASN A 579 0.31 -18.69 35.34
N ASP A 580 -0.67 -18.84 34.44
CA ASP A 580 -1.38 -20.09 34.21
C ASP A 580 -0.50 -21.07 33.41
N LYS A 581 -0.16 -22.20 34.01
CA LYS A 581 0.77 -23.18 33.43
C LYS A 581 0.25 -23.82 32.15
N GLU A 582 -1.04 -24.14 32.08
CA GLU A 582 -1.62 -24.76 30.88
C GLU A 582 -1.69 -23.74 29.74
N PHE A 583 -2.06 -22.48 30.06
CA PHE A 583 -2.07 -21.40 29.08
C PHE A 583 -0.69 -21.13 28.48
N ARG A 584 0.37 -21.05 29.31
CA ARG A 584 1.76 -20.86 28.86
C ARG A 584 2.23 -22.02 27.98
N LYS A 585 1.87 -23.25 28.34
CA LYS A 585 2.19 -24.45 27.57
C LYS A 585 1.55 -24.40 26.20
N GLU A 586 0.25 -24.13 26.12
CA GLU A 586 -0.47 -24.02 24.86
C GLU A 586 0.08 -22.88 23.98
N TRP A 587 0.43 -21.74 24.60
CA TRP A 587 1.09 -20.62 23.93
C TRP A 587 2.41 -21.04 23.25
N ALA A 588 3.26 -21.77 23.98
CA ALA A 588 4.53 -22.26 23.45
C ALA A 588 4.34 -23.30 22.33
N GLU A 589 3.37 -24.20 22.47
CA GLU A 589 3.04 -25.20 21.44
C GLU A 589 2.54 -24.55 20.14
N ILE A 590 1.77 -23.46 20.25
CA ILE A 590 1.32 -22.67 19.09
C ILE A 590 2.51 -22.03 18.38
N LYS A 591 3.41 -21.36 19.12
CA LYS A 591 4.63 -20.76 18.55
C LYS A 591 5.49 -21.82 17.85
N TYR A 592 5.72 -22.96 18.50
CA TYR A 592 6.48 -24.06 17.93
C TYR A 592 5.86 -24.59 16.62
N ALA A 593 4.54 -24.78 16.58
CA ALA A 593 3.86 -25.23 15.36
C ALA A 593 3.98 -24.23 14.21
N ASN A 594 3.92 -22.92 14.49
CA ASN A 594 4.16 -21.89 13.49
C ASN A 594 5.61 -21.94 12.98
N LYS A 595 6.59 -22.21 13.85
CA LYS A 595 8.00 -22.40 13.48
C LYS A 595 8.21 -23.64 12.62
N VAL A 596 7.51 -24.74 12.90
CA VAL A 596 7.52 -25.95 12.05
C VAL A 596 6.98 -25.62 10.65
N ARG A 597 5.89 -24.85 10.54
CA ARG A 597 5.35 -24.40 9.25
C ARG A 597 6.39 -23.61 8.46
N LEU A 598 7.05 -22.63 9.10
CA LEU A 598 8.09 -21.84 8.44
C LEU A 598 9.33 -22.68 8.08
N ALA A 599 9.75 -23.60 8.95
CA ALA A 599 10.87 -24.51 8.68
C ALA A 599 10.59 -25.41 7.47
N LYS A 600 9.36 -25.92 7.33
CA LYS A 600 8.93 -26.69 6.15
C LYS A 600 8.98 -25.82 4.89
N TYR A 601 8.53 -24.57 4.97
CA TYR A 601 8.61 -23.63 3.86
C TYR A 601 10.06 -23.37 3.44
N ILE A 602 10.94 -23.01 4.39
CA ILE A 602 12.38 -22.81 4.17
C ILE A 602 13.00 -24.04 3.49
N LYS A 603 12.69 -25.25 3.97
CA LYS A 603 13.21 -26.48 3.38
C LYS A 603 12.75 -26.66 1.94
N THR A 604 11.49 -26.36 1.66
CA THR A 604 10.89 -26.55 0.33
C THR A 604 11.44 -25.55 -0.68
N THR A 605 11.69 -24.30 -0.28
CA THR A 605 12.12 -23.24 -1.20
C THR A 605 13.62 -23.08 -1.32
N THR A 606 14.38 -23.33 -0.24
CA THR A 606 15.84 -23.12 -0.22
C THR A 606 16.64 -24.41 -0.16
N GLY A 607 16.01 -25.55 0.12
CA GLY A 607 16.69 -26.82 0.37
C GLY A 607 17.39 -26.92 1.73
N VAL A 608 17.45 -25.84 2.52
CA VAL A 608 18.10 -25.82 3.84
C VAL A 608 17.14 -26.34 4.92
N SER A 609 17.60 -27.29 5.72
CA SER A 609 16.87 -27.73 6.92
C SER A 609 17.22 -26.82 8.10
N VAL A 610 16.22 -26.37 8.85
CA VAL A 610 16.41 -25.54 10.05
C VAL A 610 15.70 -26.17 11.25
N ASN A 611 16.28 -26.05 12.44
CA ASN A 611 15.73 -26.59 13.68
C ASN A 611 14.60 -25.69 14.24
N PRO A 612 13.33 -26.14 14.30
CA PRO A 612 12.23 -25.33 14.83
C PRO A 612 12.32 -25.05 16.34
N ALA A 613 13.18 -25.75 17.08
CA ALA A 613 13.43 -25.47 18.50
C ALA A 613 14.48 -24.35 18.72
N ALA A 614 15.19 -23.93 17.67
CA ALA A 614 16.14 -22.82 17.72
C ALA A 614 15.43 -21.46 17.80
N LEU A 615 16.07 -20.44 18.37
CA LEU A 615 15.55 -19.07 18.33
C LEU A 615 15.40 -18.61 16.87
N PHE A 616 14.18 -18.27 16.45
CA PHE A 616 13.94 -17.68 15.13
C PHE A 616 14.07 -16.16 15.21
N ASP A 617 15.16 -15.66 14.66
CA ASP A 617 15.61 -14.27 14.70
C ASP A 617 15.41 -13.63 13.31
N VAL A 618 14.50 -12.67 13.18
CA VAL A 618 13.92 -12.27 11.89
C VAL A 618 14.14 -10.79 11.59
N GLN A 619 14.75 -10.48 10.44
CA GLN A 619 14.79 -9.14 9.86
C GLN A 619 14.17 -9.12 8.47
N VAL A 620 12.87 -8.80 8.39
CA VAL A 620 12.13 -8.73 7.11
C VAL A 620 11.58 -7.33 6.83
N LYS A 621 12.19 -6.63 5.89
CA LYS A 621 11.82 -5.26 5.47
C LYS A 621 12.56 -4.89 4.18
N ARG A 622 12.25 -3.74 3.59
CA ARG A 622 13.02 -3.17 2.47
C ARG A 622 14.51 -3.17 2.78
N ILE A 623 15.34 -3.60 1.83
CA ILE A 623 16.80 -3.59 2.01
C ILE A 623 17.32 -2.17 1.73
N HIS A 624 17.98 -1.58 2.73
CA HIS A 624 18.52 -0.23 2.66
C HIS A 624 19.57 -0.05 3.75
N GLU A 625 20.64 0.70 3.47
CA GLU A 625 21.70 0.96 4.45
C GLU A 625 21.18 1.54 5.79
N TYR A 626 20.22 2.48 5.80
CA TYR A 626 19.68 3.01 7.06
C TYR A 626 18.86 2.00 7.89
N LYS A 627 18.35 0.93 7.26
CA LYS A 627 17.63 -0.18 7.94
C LYS A 627 18.59 -1.19 8.56
N ARG A 628 19.88 -1.05 8.27
CA ARG A 628 21.01 -1.74 8.87
C ARG A 628 20.95 -3.27 8.82
N GLN A 629 20.48 -3.85 7.71
CA GLN A 629 20.69 -5.28 7.47
C GLN A 629 22.19 -5.66 7.48
N GLN A 630 23.07 -4.71 7.12
CA GLN A 630 24.52 -4.87 7.26
C GLN A 630 24.97 -5.01 8.73
N LEU A 631 24.37 -4.27 9.68
CA LEU A 631 24.68 -4.42 11.11
C LEU A 631 24.32 -5.84 11.59
N ASN A 632 23.14 -6.32 11.23
CA ASN A 632 22.71 -7.68 11.57
C ASN A 632 23.64 -8.74 10.97
N ILE A 633 23.90 -8.71 9.66
CA ILE A 633 24.75 -9.73 9.05
C ILE A 633 26.20 -9.67 9.59
N PHE A 634 26.71 -8.50 9.95
CA PHE A 634 27.99 -8.39 10.66
C PHE A 634 27.94 -9.03 12.05
N GLY A 635 26.85 -8.84 12.80
CA GLY A 635 26.63 -9.52 14.08
C GLY A 635 26.53 -11.04 13.94
N VAL A 636 25.89 -11.53 12.87
CA VAL A 636 25.82 -12.96 12.53
C VAL A 636 27.22 -13.52 12.20
N ILE A 637 28.02 -12.80 11.42
CA ILE A 637 29.42 -13.18 11.14
C ILE A 637 30.22 -13.23 12.46
N HIS A 638 30.08 -12.22 13.32
CA HIS A 638 30.72 -12.21 14.64
C HIS A 638 30.33 -13.45 15.47
N ARG A 639 29.02 -13.77 15.56
CA ARG A 639 28.55 -14.98 16.25
C ARG A 639 29.16 -16.25 15.66
N TYR A 640 29.22 -16.38 14.34
CA TYR A 640 29.85 -17.51 13.67
C TYR A 640 31.33 -17.64 14.03
N LEU A 641 32.10 -16.54 13.97
CA LEU A 641 33.53 -16.54 14.34
C LEU A 641 33.73 -16.93 15.80
N THR A 642 32.89 -16.41 16.69
CA THR A 642 32.91 -16.72 18.13
C THR A 642 32.59 -18.20 18.39
N LEU A 643 31.58 -18.76 17.73
CA LEU A 643 31.28 -20.19 17.80
C LEU A 643 32.47 -21.04 17.33
N LYS A 644 33.10 -20.69 16.20
CA LYS A 644 34.29 -21.41 15.68
C LYS A 644 35.48 -21.37 16.63
N ALA A 645 35.62 -20.29 17.42
CA ALA A 645 36.68 -20.17 18.41
C ALA A 645 36.41 -20.93 19.72
N MET A 646 35.15 -21.32 19.99
CA MET A 646 34.77 -22.07 21.20
C MET A 646 35.23 -23.52 21.17
N SER A 647 35.51 -24.07 22.36
CA SER A 647 35.66 -25.51 22.55
C SER A 647 34.37 -26.26 22.17
N PRO A 648 34.44 -27.51 21.71
CA PRO A 648 33.25 -28.32 21.44
C PRO A 648 32.30 -28.43 22.66
N GLU A 649 32.84 -28.45 23.88
CA GLU A 649 32.08 -28.50 25.13
C GLU A 649 31.32 -27.22 25.43
N ASP A 650 31.93 -26.06 25.21
CA ASP A 650 31.27 -24.77 25.43
C ASP A 650 30.25 -24.48 24.34
N ARG A 651 30.54 -24.89 23.11
CA ARG A 651 29.63 -24.72 21.97
C ARG A 651 28.29 -25.43 22.19
N LYS A 652 28.27 -26.58 22.87
CA LYS A 652 27.04 -27.32 23.25
C LYS A 652 26.13 -26.57 24.23
N LYS A 653 26.63 -25.55 24.93
CA LYS A 653 25.86 -24.75 25.90
C LYS A 653 25.17 -23.56 25.25
N VAL A 654 25.50 -23.25 23.99
CA VAL A 654 24.93 -22.12 23.26
C VAL A 654 23.56 -22.50 22.70
N ALA A 655 22.58 -21.62 22.86
CA ALA A 655 21.25 -21.82 22.29
C ALA A 655 21.32 -21.74 20.75
N PRO A 656 20.72 -22.69 20.02
CA PRO A 656 20.73 -22.66 18.56
C PRO A 656 19.90 -21.49 18.04
N ARG A 657 20.32 -20.91 16.92
CA ARG A 657 19.68 -19.74 16.30
C ARG A 657 19.52 -19.89 14.78
N VAL A 658 18.40 -19.41 14.26
CA VAL A 658 18.13 -19.28 12.82
C VAL A 658 17.91 -17.80 12.52
N SER A 659 18.89 -17.19 11.85
CA SER A 659 18.82 -15.79 11.40
C SER A 659 18.16 -15.73 10.03
N ILE A 660 16.98 -15.12 9.96
CA ILE A 660 16.11 -15.09 8.79
C ILE A 660 16.01 -13.66 8.27
N PHE A 661 16.50 -13.46 7.06
CA PHE A 661 16.42 -12.20 6.32
C PHE A 661 15.35 -12.30 5.22
N GLY A 662 14.81 -11.16 4.83
CA GLY A 662 13.96 -11.05 3.65
C GLY A 662 13.63 -9.61 3.33
N GLY A 663 13.41 -9.31 2.06
CA GLY A 663 13.19 -7.94 1.62
C GLY A 663 13.50 -7.78 0.14
N LYS A 664 13.22 -6.58 -0.39
CA LYS A 664 13.58 -6.21 -1.76
C LYS A 664 14.51 -5.00 -1.73
N ALA A 665 15.54 -5.01 -2.55
CA ALA A 665 16.35 -3.83 -2.85
C ALA A 665 15.74 -3.07 -4.03
N ALA A 666 15.84 -1.73 -4.07
CA ALA A 666 15.45 -1.01 -5.27
C ALA A 666 16.36 -1.41 -6.45
N PRO A 667 15.85 -1.50 -7.70
CA PRO A 667 16.63 -2.08 -8.81
C PRO A 667 17.94 -1.35 -9.10
N GLY A 668 17.96 -0.03 -8.91
CA GLY A 668 19.14 0.83 -9.10
C GLY A 668 20.03 0.99 -7.85
N TYR A 669 19.66 0.41 -6.71
CA TYR A 669 20.40 0.60 -5.46
C TYR A 669 21.46 -0.50 -5.28
N TRP A 670 22.65 -0.21 -5.78
CA TRP A 670 23.76 -1.15 -5.81
C TRP A 670 24.15 -1.65 -4.40
N MET A 671 24.30 -0.77 -3.41
CA MET A 671 24.72 -1.18 -2.05
C MET A 671 23.70 -2.12 -1.41
N ALA A 672 22.40 -1.82 -1.52
CA ALA A 672 21.34 -2.69 -1.02
C ALA A 672 21.37 -4.09 -1.68
N LYS A 673 21.65 -4.18 -2.98
CA LYS A 673 21.84 -5.47 -3.66
C LYS A 673 23.07 -6.22 -3.14
N GLN A 674 24.17 -5.53 -2.83
CA GLN A 674 25.34 -6.17 -2.22
C GLN A 674 25.06 -6.71 -0.82
N ILE A 675 24.21 -6.04 -0.02
CA ILE A 675 23.80 -6.58 1.29
C ILE A 675 23.06 -7.92 1.12
N ILE A 676 22.14 -8.02 0.15
CA ILE A 676 21.46 -9.29 -0.17
C ILE A 676 22.49 -10.36 -0.55
N HIS A 677 23.45 -10.00 -1.40
CA HIS A 677 24.50 -10.91 -1.83
C HIS A 677 25.37 -11.39 -0.67
N LEU A 678 25.75 -10.50 0.25
CA LEU A 678 26.52 -10.85 1.44
C LEU A 678 25.75 -11.82 2.35
N VAL A 679 24.46 -11.57 2.60
CA VAL A 679 23.62 -12.47 3.43
C VAL A 679 23.58 -13.87 2.84
N ASN A 680 23.32 -13.99 1.54
CA ASN A 680 23.28 -15.29 0.86
C ASN A 680 24.65 -15.99 0.90
N SER A 681 25.74 -15.25 0.70
CA SER A 681 27.09 -15.82 0.66
C SER A 681 27.56 -16.28 2.04
N VAL A 682 27.23 -15.52 3.10
CA VAL A 682 27.40 -15.95 4.49
C VAL A 682 26.57 -17.21 4.77
N GLY A 683 25.31 -17.24 4.33
CA GLY A 683 24.45 -18.42 4.48
C GLY A 683 25.01 -19.66 3.80
N SER A 684 25.57 -19.53 2.60
CA SER A 684 26.21 -20.65 1.89
C SER A 684 27.40 -21.24 2.66
N VAL A 685 28.15 -20.43 3.40
CA VAL A 685 29.26 -20.91 4.24
C VAL A 685 28.74 -21.51 5.55
N VAL A 686 27.95 -20.75 6.30
CA VAL A 686 27.50 -21.12 7.64
C VAL A 686 26.60 -22.36 7.62
N ASN A 687 25.67 -22.45 6.66
CA ASN A 687 24.72 -23.55 6.62
C ASN A 687 25.36 -24.90 6.28
N ASN A 688 26.54 -24.89 5.64
CA ASN A 688 27.31 -26.05 5.21
C ASN A 688 28.53 -26.35 6.12
N ASP A 689 28.75 -25.59 7.20
CA ASP A 689 29.81 -25.87 8.16
C ASP A 689 29.36 -26.97 9.16
N GLU A 690 29.91 -28.17 9.00
CA GLU A 690 29.62 -29.33 9.85
C GLU A 690 29.98 -29.10 11.33
N GLU A 691 30.95 -28.24 11.61
CA GLU A 691 31.37 -27.92 12.99
C GLU A 691 30.34 -27.06 13.72
N ILE A 692 29.53 -26.30 12.98
CA ILE A 692 28.46 -25.45 13.50
C ILE A 692 27.11 -26.18 13.46
N GLY A 693 26.82 -26.93 12.41
CA GLY A 693 25.60 -27.73 12.29
C GLY A 693 24.34 -26.87 12.44
N ASP A 694 23.47 -27.24 13.39
CA ASP A 694 22.20 -26.55 13.67
C ASP A 694 22.29 -25.46 14.75
N LEU A 695 23.50 -25.14 15.23
CA LEU A 695 23.68 -24.06 16.22
C LEU A 695 23.49 -22.68 15.61
N LEU A 696 23.81 -22.51 14.32
CA LEU A 696 23.55 -21.28 13.58
C LEU A 696 23.17 -21.63 12.14
N LYS A 697 22.03 -21.13 11.69
CA LYS A 697 21.63 -21.12 10.28
C LYS A 697 21.32 -19.70 9.83
N VAL A 698 21.64 -19.36 8.59
CA VAL A 698 21.38 -18.05 7.98
C VAL A 698 20.58 -18.24 6.71
N ILE A 699 19.38 -17.67 6.66
CA ILE A 699 18.41 -17.89 5.60
C ILE A 699 18.02 -16.55 5.00
N TYR A 700 18.03 -16.44 3.67
CA TYR A 700 17.38 -15.36 2.96
C TYR A 700 16.10 -15.89 2.30
N LEU A 701 14.95 -15.29 2.63
CA LEU A 701 13.67 -15.60 2.01
C LEU A 701 13.41 -14.61 0.88
N GLU A 702 13.46 -15.11 -0.36
CA GLU A 702 13.21 -14.32 -1.55
C GLU A 702 11.75 -13.86 -1.67
N ASP A 703 11.56 -12.77 -2.40
CA ASP A 703 10.28 -12.17 -2.77
C ASP A 703 9.35 -11.95 -1.58
N TYR A 704 9.90 -11.37 -0.50
CA TYR A 704 9.10 -11.00 0.66
C TYR A 704 7.87 -10.16 0.25
N ASN A 705 6.69 -10.67 0.61
CA ASN A 705 5.37 -10.11 0.30
C ASN A 705 4.41 -10.39 1.48
N VAL A 706 3.11 -10.09 1.35
CA VAL A 706 2.15 -10.29 2.46
C VAL A 706 1.97 -11.76 2.79
N SER A 707 1.86 -12.64 1.79
CA SER A 707 1.71 -14.08 2.03
C SER A 707 2.89 -14.68 2.79
N LYS A 708 4.12 -14.29 2.45
CA LYS A 708 5.31 -14.71 3.21
C LYS A 708 5.31 -14.11 4.61
N ALA A 709 4.92 -12.84 4.76
CA ALA A 709 4.79 -12.20 6.07
C ALA A 709 3.78 -12.92 6.99
N GLU A 710 2.64 -13.38 6.46
CA GLU A 710 1.62 -14.15 7.19
C GLU A 710 2.15 -15.50 7.71
N MET A 711 3.22 -16.04 7.11
CA MET A 711 3.91 -17.23 7.63
C MET A 711 5.05 -16.88 8.60
N ILE A 712 5.85 -15.88 8.26
CA ILE A 712 7.07 -15.50 8.99
C ILE A 712 6.73 -14.88 10.36
N ILE A 713 5.76 -13.96 10.40
CA ILE A 713 5.44 -13.19 11.60
C ILE A 713 4.97 -14.09 12.76
N PRO A 714 4.01 -15.03 12.57
CA PRO A 714 3.58 -15.93 13.65
C PRO A 714 4.69 -16.85 14.17
N ALA A 715 5.70 -17.16 13.33
CA ALA A 715 6.81 -18.04 13.65
C ALA A 715 8.00 -17.34 14.31
N SER A 716 8.05 -16.01 14.30
CA SER A 716 9.16 -15.24 14.87
C SER A 716 9.16 -15.31 16.39
N ASP A 717 10.34 -15.60 16.95
CA ASP A 717 10.60 -15.43 18.38
C ASP A 717 11.15 -14.03 18.65
N LEU A 718 12.12 -13.59 17.84
CA LEU A 718 12.74 -12.27 17.89
C LEU A 718 12.66 -11.57 16.52
N SER A 719 12.41 -10.28 16.53
CA SER A 719 12.36 -9.45 15.33
C SER A 719 13.27 -8.22 15.42
N GLU A 720 14.01 -7.97 14.35
CA GLU A 720 15.07 -6.97 14.26
C GLU A 720 14.53 -5.63 13.71
N HIS A 721 14.46 -4.63 14.58
CA HIS A 721 13.98 -3.27 14.31
C HIS A 721 15.06 -2.23 14.58
N ILE A 722 16.15 -2.35 13.82
CA ILE A 722 17.46 -1.77 14.14
C ILE A 722 17.88 -0.62 13.23
N SER A 723 16.96 0.16 12.70
CA SER A 723 17.33 1.32 11.87
C SER A 723 18.16 2.33 12.69
N THR A 724 19.02 3.14 12.05
CA THR A 724 19.73 4.23 12.75
C THR A 724 18.70 5.13 13.44
N ALA A 725 18.91 5.50 14.70
CA ALA A 725 17.93 6.28 15.44
C ALA A 725 17.59 7.61 14.72
N GLY A 726 16.31 7.99 14.72
CA GLY A 726 15.82 9.19 14.03
C GLY A 726 15.58 9.00 12.54
N THR A 727 15.59 7.77 12.00
CA THR A 727 15.35 7.52 10.56
C THR A 727 14.01 6.85 10.26
N GLU A 728 13.34 6.27 11.26
CA GLU A 728 12.01 5.67 11.13
C GLU A 728 10.92 6.60 11.65
N ALA A 729 9.94 6.92 10.79
CA ALA A 729 8.75 7.65 11.23
C ALA A 729 7.82 6.80 12.13
N SER A 730 7.82 5.48 11.96
CA SER A 730 6.88 4.55 12.64
C SER A 730 7.41 3.12 12.52
N GLY A 731 6.60 2.15 12.07
CA GLY A 731 7.03 0.76 11.85
C GLY A 731 5.89 -0.24 12.05
N THR A 732 5.06 -0.45 11.03
CA THR A 732 3.89 -1.34 11.19
C THR A 732 4.25 -2.83 11.26
N SER A 733 5.41 -3.26 10.77
CA SER A 733 5.89 -4.64 10.95
C SER A 733 6.17 -4.95 12.42
N ASN A 734 6.67 -3.97 13.18
CA ASN A 734 7.01 -4.10 14.60
C ASN A 734 5.75 -4.52 15.36
N MET A 735 4.64 -3.82 15.11
CA MET A 735 3.32 -4.10 15.69
C MET A 735 2.84 -5.53 15.38
N LYS A 736 3.12 -6.05 14.17
CA LYS A 736 2.67 -7.39 13.76
C LYS A 736 3.43 -8.48 14.50
N PHE A 737 4.74 -8.32 14.66
CA PHE A 737 5.57 -9.27 15.40
C PHE A 737 5.12 -9.35 16.86
N VAL A 738 4.96 -8.19 17.50
CA VAL A 738 4.55 -8.15 18.91
C VAL A 738 3.13 -8.69 19.11
N LEU A 739 2.18 -8.38 18.22
CA LEU A 739 0.82 -8.94 18.27
C LEU A 739 0.80 -10.48 18.14
N ASN A 740 1.84 -11.08 17.58
CA ASN A 740 2.02 -12.53 17.46
C ASN A 740 2.98 -13.13 18.50
N GLY A 741 3.32 -12.36 19.55
CA GLY A 741 4.18 -12.79 20.64
C GLY A 741 5.67 -12.90 20.28
N GLY A 742 6.10 -12.34 19.16
CA GLY A 742 7.52 -12.12 18.88
C GLY A 742 8.04 -10.91 19.65
N LEU A 743 9.22 -11.01 20.25
CA LEU A 743 9.88 -9.90 20.94
C LEU A 743 10.69 -9.07 19.95
N ILE A 744 11.03 -7.85 20.35
CA ILE A 744 11.81 -6.92 19.52
C ILE A 744 13.21 -6.78 20.10
N ILE A 745 14.21 -6.83 19.22
CA ILE A 745 15.49 -6.17 19.40
C ILE A 745 15.52 -4.94 18.49
N GLY A 746 15.85 -3.77 19.02
CA GLY A 746 15.69 -2.54 18.25
C GLY A 746 16.39 -1.33 18.83
N THR A 747 16.51 -0.29 18.01
CA THR A 747 16.90 1.04 18.46
C THR A 747 15.71 1.77 19.09
N CYS A 748 16.00 2.81 19.88
CA CYS A 748 14.99 3.76 20.37
C CYS A 748 14.53 4.67 19.21
N ASP A 749 13.78 4.11 18.26
CA ASP A 749 13.38 4.77 17.01
C ASP A 749 11.98 4.35 16.55
N GLY A 750 11.29 5.25 15.86
CA GLY A 750 9.97 5.03 15.27
C GLY A 750 8.97 4.35 16.22
N ALA A 751 8.32 3.28 15.74
CA ALA A 751 7.30 2.56 16.51
C ALA A 751 7.85 1.79 17.72
N ASN A 752 9.17 1.58 17.86
CA ASN A 752 9.72 0.88 19.03
C ASN A 752 9.46 1.68 20.31
N ILE A 753 9.45 3.00 20.23
CA ILE A 753 9.23 3.90 21.38
C ILE A 753 7.82 3.69 21.95
N GLU A 754 6.81 3.77 21.07
CA GLU A 754 5.42 3.58 21.49
C GLU A 754 5.16 2.13 21.90
N ILE A 755 5.76 1.14 21.22
CA ILE A 755 5.65 -0.26 21.65
C ILE A 755 6.22 -0.42 23.05
N THR A 756 7.41 0.13 23.34
CA THR A 756 8.04 0.11 24.67
C THR A 756 7.11 0.71 25.73
N ARG A 757 6.45 1.84 25.42
CA ARG A 757 5.47 2.47 26.31
C ARG A 757 4.32 1.52 26.65
N GLU A 758 3.74 0.86 25.64
CA GLU A 758 2.59 -0.03 25.85
C GLU A 758 2.99 -1.35 26.53
N ILE A 759 4.03 -2.04 26.04
CA ILE A 759 4.38 -3.38 26.54
C ILE A 759 5.28 -3.35 27.79
N GLY A 760 5.92 -2.22 28.06
CA GLY A 760 6.88 -2.02 29.15
C GLY A 760 8.33 -2.37 28.76
N GLU A 761 9.28 -1.58 29.26
CA GLU A 761 10.72 -1.69 28.96
C GLU A 761 11.32 -3.08 29.21
N ASN A 762 10.80 -3.83 30.17
CA ASN A 762 11.27 -5.18 30.50
C ASN A 762 10.96 -6.23 29.42
N ASN A 763 10.14 -5.90 28.43
CA ASN A 763 9.64 -6.82 27.39
C ASN A 763 10.18 -6.52 25.99
N ILE A 764 11.15 -5.62 25.87
CA ILE A 764 11.83 -5.25 24.62
C ILE A 764 13.35 -5.13 24.86
N PHE A 765 14.15 -5.46 23.85
CA PHE A 765 15.61 -5.39 23.92
C PHE A 765 16.10 -4.16 23.15
N LEU A 766 16.28 -3.04 23.85
CA LEU A 766 16.76 -1.78 23.26
C LEU A 766 18.29 -1.71 23.26
N PHE A 767 18.89 -1.10 22.23
CA PHE A 767 20.32 -0.82 22.14
C PHE A 767 20.60 0.41 21.25
N GLY A 768 21.88 0.76 21.14
CA GLY A 768 22.38 1.78 20.22
C GLY A 768 22.25 3.20 20.76
N ASN A 769 22.74 4.13 19.96
CA ASN A 769 22.69 5.56 20.26
C ASN A 769 21.28 6.14 20.09
N LEU A 770 21.02 7.27 20.76
CA LEU A 770 19.75 8.00 20.66
C LEU A 770 19.78 8.96 19.46
N ALA A 771 18.60 9.38 19.00
CA ALA A 771 18.48 10.26 17.84
C ALA A 771 19.20 11.61 18.05
N GLU A 772 19.22 12.13 19.28
CA GLU A 772 19.94 13.37 19.61
C GLU A 772 21.47 13.29 19.43
N ASP A 773 22.07 12.10 19.55
CA ASP A 773 23.52 11.93 19.48
C ASP A 773 24.03 11.73 18.04
N VAL A 774 23.13 11.44 17.09
CA VAL A 774 23.49 10.97 15.74
C VAL A 774 24.32 11.99 14.96
N GLU A 775 23.95 13.26 14.99
CA GLU A 775 24.66 14.30 14.23
C GLU A 775 26.05 14.59 14.81
N ASP A 776 26.20 14.55 16.13
CA ASP A 776 27.49 14.74 16.80
C ASP A 776 28.44 13.57 16.49
N LEU A 777 27.93 12.34 16.47
CA LEU A 777 28.69 11.17 16.06
C LEU A 777 29.11 11.27 14.59
N ARG A 778 28.19 11.59 13.66
CA ARG A 778 28.51 11.82 12.24
C ARG A 778 29.57 12.91 12.05
N HIS A 779 29.50 13.98 12.84
CA HIS A 779 30.51 15.03 12.82
C HIS A 779 31.87 14.49 13.31
N ALA A 780 31.90 13.71 14.39
CA ALA A 780 33.12 13.10 14.92
C ALA A 780 33.76 12.09 13.93
N HIS A 781 32.96 11.35 13.17
CA HIS A 781 33.45 10.45 12.11
C HIS A 781 34.15 11.20 10.97
N ASN A 782 33.62 12.35 10.57
CA ASN A 782 34.16 13.12 9.44
C ASN A 782 35.36 14.01 9.83
N TYR A 783 35.36 14.55 11.04
CA TYR A 783 36.31 15.59 11.47
C TYR A 783 37.15 15.22 12.69
N GLY A 784 36.82 14.13 13.37
CA GLY A 784 37.52 13.63 14.55
C GLY A 784 38.33 12.36 14.28
N THR A 785 38.70 11.66 15.36
CA THR A 785 39.31 10.32 15.29
C THR A 785 38.26 9.29 15.65
N HIS A 786 37.84 8.50 14.67
CA HIS A 786 36.97 7.34 14.89
C HIS A 786 37.79 6.04 14.79
N SER A 787 37.57 5.10 15.71
CA SER A 787 38.23 3.79 15.71
C SER A 787 37.19 2.68 15.64
N ILE A 788 37.40 1.75 14.72
CA ILE A 788 36.55 0.56 14.58
C ILE A 788 36.80 -0.38 15.76
N ASP A 789 35.73 -0.84 16.40
CA ASP A 789 35.76 -1.84 17.46
C ASP A 789 36.49 -3.12 17.04
N GLU A 790 37.21 -3.76 17.96
CA GLU A 790 38.02 -4.96 17.66
C GLU A 790 37.19 -6.13 17.13
N ASN A 791 35.95 -6.30 17.61
CA ASN A 791 35.07 -7.36 17.14
C ASN A 791 34.56 -7.07 15.73
N LEU A 792 34.23 -5.81 15.43
CA LEU A 792 33.87 -5.41 14.06
C LEU A 792 35.07 -5.53 13.10
N ALA A 793 36.27 -5.18 13.54
CA ALA A 793 37.49 -5.33 12.75
C ALA A 793 37.78 -6.82 12.40
N LYS A 794 37.48 -7.75 13.30
CA LYS A 794 37.56 -9.20 13.02
C LYS A 794 36.54 -9.64 11.97
N VAL A 795 35.32 -9.08 12.01
CA VAL A 795 34.29 -9.33 10.98
C VAL A 795 34.77 -8.84 9.62
N PHE A 796 35.27 -7.60 9.52
CA PHE A 796 35.82 -7.06 8.28
C PHE A 796 36.99 -7.89 7.77
N SER A 797 37.91 -8.30 8.65
CA SER A 797 39.02 -9.17 8.29
C SER A 797 38.56 -10.52 7.74
N ALA A 798 37.47 -11.08 8.27
CA ALA A 798 36.89 -12.32 7.75
C ALA A 798 36.28 -12.13 6.35
N ILE A 799 35.60 -11.00 6.10
CA ILE A 799 35.07 -10.65 4.78
C ILE A 799 36.23 -10.42 3.79
N ASP A 800 37.20 -9.59 4.16
CA ASP A 800 38.37 -9.24 3.35
C ASP A 800 39.31 -10.43 3.07
N SER A 801 39.21 -11.51 3.87
CA SER A 801 39.95 -12.76 3.61
C SER A 801 39.39 -13.60 2.46
N GLY A 802 38.23 -13.22 1.91
CA GLY A 802 37.53 -13.98 0.87
C GLY A 802 36.77 -15.19 1.40
N ARG A 803 36.57 -15.31 2.73
CA ARG A 803 35.87 -16.44 3.37
C ARG A 803 34.44 -16.62 2.86
N PHE A 804 33.77 -15.51 2.56
CA PHE A 804 32.36 -15.48 2.17
C PHE A 804 32.15 -15.16 0.69
N GLY A 805 33.16 -15.29 -0.17
CA GLY A 805 33.06 -14.95 -1.60
C GLY A 805 34.17 -14.01 -2.05
N SER A 806 33.98 -13.37 -3.22
CA SER A 806 35.00 -12.48 -3.76
C SER A 806 35.10 -11.20 -2.92
N VAL A 807 36.34 -10.83 -2.55
CA VAL A 807 36.63 -9.61 -1.78
C VAL A 807 36.14 -8.37 -2.53
N SER A 808 36.19 -8.38 -3.87
CA SER A 808 35.71 -7.27 -4.71
C SER A 808 34.24 -6.94 -4.49
N ASP A 809 33.43 -7.94 -4.14
CA ASP A 809 31.98 -7.81 -4.11
C ASP A 809 31.53 -7.09 -2.83
N PHE A 810 32.30 -7.26 -1.74
CA PHE A 810 31.96 -6.72 -0.43
C PHE A 810 32.86 -5.55 0.02
N HIS A 811 33.93 -5.25 -0.72
CA HIS A 811 34.87 -4.18 -0.37
C HIS A 811 34.16 -2.84 -0.11
N ALA A 812 33.21 -2.45 -0.98
CA ALA A 812 32.49 -1.20 -0.83
C ALA A 812 31.60 -1.17 0.42
N LEU A 813 31.02 -2.31 0.86
CA LEU A 813 30.24 -2.38 2.09
C LEU A 813 31.12 -2.15 3.31
N VAL A 814 32.31 -2.76 3.33
CA VAL A 814 33.29 -2.60 4.42
C VAL A 814 33.83 -1.17 4.41
N SER A 815 34.23 -0.64 3.26
CA SER A 815 34.76 0.71 3.12
C SER A 815 33.74 1.81 3.40
N ALA A 816 32.44 1.58 3.15
CA ALA A 816 31.40 2.53 3.54
C ALA A 816 31.42 2.81 5.06
N VAL A 817 31.67 1.77 5.87
CA VAL A 817 31.79 1.88 7.32
C VAL A 817 33.19 2.32 7.75
N ARG A 818 34.24 1.66 7.24
CA ARG A 818 35.61 1.89 7.71
C ARG A 818 36.23 3.19 7.19
N ASP A 819 35.97 3.54 5.94
CA ASP A 819 36.76 4.52 5.19
C ASP A 819 35.94 5.76 4.77
N HIS A 820 34.60 5.70 4.80
CA HIS A 820 33.70 6.74 4.29
C HIS A 820 32.71 7.29 5.33
N GLY A 821 33.15 7.32 6.59
CA GLY A 821 32.49 8.08 7.67
C GLY A 821 31.23 7.43 8.27
N ASP A 822 30.93 6.16 7.94
CA ASP A 822 29.89 5.34 8.56
C ASP A 822 28.58 6.10 8.86
N TYR A 823 27.97 6.69 7.84
CA TYR A 823 26.85 7.61 8.01
C TYR A 823 25.65 7.03 8.79
N TYR A 824 25.53 5.70 8.83
CA TYR A 824 24.47 4.97 9.52
C TYR A 824 24.89 4.37 10.86
N LEU A 825 26.07 4.74 11.38
CA LEU A 825 26.56 4.40 12.72
C LEU A 825 26.54 2.89 12.97
N VAL A 826 26.99 2.11 12.00
CA VAL A 826 27.10 0.65 12.12
C VAL A 826 28.16 0.31 13.16
N SER A 827 29.28 1.02 13.16
CA SER A 827 30.44 0.86 14.05
C SER A 827 30.14 1.26 15.48
N ASP A 828 29.50 2.42 15.70
CA ASP A 828 29.18 2.92 17.04
C ASP A 828 28.17 2.02 17.76
N ASP A 829 27.18 1.50 17.02
CA ASP A 829 26.15 0.62 17.60
C ASP A 829 26.57 -0.85 17.65
N PHE A 830 27.68 -1.25 17.02
CA PHE A 830 28.04 -2.67 16.88
C PHE A 830 28.22 -3.37 18.23
N ASN A 831 28.95 -2.75 19.16
CA ASN A 831 29.23 -3.35 20.46
C ASN A 831 27.96 -3.45 21.32
N SER A 832 27.14 -2.41 21.36
CA SER A 832 25.87 -2.46 22.11
C SER A 832 24.89 -3.47 21.51
N TYR A 833 24.88 -3.62 20.18
CA TYR A 833 24.09 -4.62 19.48
C TYR A 833 24.46 -6.06 19.86
N ILE A 834 25.76 -6.40 19.88
CA ILE A 834 26.20 -7.76 20.25
C ILE A 834 25.95 -8.06 21.74
N GLU A 835 26.14 -7.08 22.63
CA GLU A 835 25.83 -7.20 24.06
C GLU A 835 24.33 -7.42 24.30
N THR A 836 23.47 -6.68 23.60
CA THR A 836 22.02 -6.90 23.68
C THR A 836 21.61 -8.26 23.14
N HIS A 837 22.30 -8.78 22.12
CA HIS A 837 22.11 -10.16 21.67
C HIS A 837 22.53 -11.22 22.70
N HIS A 838 23.54 -10.92 23.54
CA HIS A 838 23.86 -11.77 24.69
C HIS A 838 22.72 -11.77 25.72
N LEU A 839 22.09 -10.63 25.99
CA LEU A 839 20.90 -10.55 26.86
C LEU A 839 19.72 -11.35 26.30
N VAL A 840 19.51 -11.29 24.99
CA VAL A 840 18.50 -12.11 24.29
C VAL A 840 18.77 -13.60 24.50
N ASP A 841 20.02 -14.06 24.35
CA ASP A 841 20.39 -15.46 24.53
C ASP A 841 20.15 -15.93 25.97
N GLU A 842 20.49 -15.11 26.97
CA GLU A 842 20.22 -15.44 28.39
C GLU A 842 18.71 -15.47 28.69
N ALA A 843 17.94 -14.50 28.18
CA ALA A 843 16.49 -14.50 28.34
C ALA A 843 15.84 -15.71 27.67
N TYR A 844 16.32 -16.13 26.50
CA TYR A 844 15.78 -17.29 25.79
C TYR A 844 16.13 -18.62 26.48
N LYS A 845 17.26 -18.72 27.19
CA LYS A 845 17.54 -19.91 28.02
C LYS A 845 16.47 -20.10 29.10
N ASN A 846 15.93 -19.01 29.64
CA ASN A 846 14.81 -19.03 30.57
C ASN A 846 13.47 -19.01 29.81
N GLN A 847 13.07 -20.16 29.26
CA GLN A 847 11.82 -20.29 28.49
C GLN A 847 10.58 -19.83 29.25
N GLU A 848 10.58 -20.00 30.57
CA GLU A 848 9.50 -19.51 31.40
C GLU A 848 9.38 -17.97 31.32
N GLU A 849 10.47 -17.26 31.57
CA GLU A 849 10.47 -15.80 31.48
C GLU A 849 10.18 -15.32 30.05
N TRP A 850 10.74 -15.98 29.03
CA TRP A 850 10.49 -15.63 27.63
C TRP A 850 9.01 -15.68 27.26
N ILE A 851 8.32 -16.77 27.64
CA ILE A 851 6.88 -16.92 27.40
C ILE A 851 6.09 -15.85 28.15
N THR A 852 6.49 -15.53 29.38
CA THR A 852 5.86 -14.46 30.18
C THR A 852 5.99 -13.11 29.47
N LYS A 853 7.18 -12.76 28.96
CA LYS A 853 7.38 -11.53 28.16
C LYS A 853 6.48 -11.55 26.92
N SER A 854 6.47 -12.66 26.18
CA SER A 854 5.66 -12.84 24.96
C SER A 854 4.16 -12.60 25.19
N ILE A 855 3.57 -13.23 26.22
CA ILE A 855 2.15 -13.08 26.57
C ILE A 855 1.86 -11.64 27.01
N THR A 856 2.71 -11.09 27.89
CA THR A 856 2.53 -9.73 28.41
C THR A 856 2.56 -8.69 27.28
N SER A 857 3.48 -8.87 26.33
CA SER A 857 3.54 -8.00 25.16
C SER A 857 2.26 -8.04 24.34
N VAL A 858 1.74 -9.23 23.99
CA VAL A 858 0.47 -9.36 23.25
C VAL A 858 -0.69 -8.75 24.02
N ALA A 859 -0.77 -8.96 25.33
CA ALA A 859 -1.83 -8.44 26.18
C ALA A 859 -2.00 -6.92 26.11
N ARG A 860 -0.92 -6.20 25.75
CA ARG A 860 -0.86 -4.73 25.72
C ARG A 860 -0.83 -4.15 24.30
N MET A 861 -1.11 -4.95 23.27
CA MET A 861 -1.09 -4.48 21.87
C MET A 861 -2.37 -3.78 21.39
N GLY A 862 -3.37 -3.59 22.27
CA GLY A 862 -4.67 -3.02 21.90
C GLY A 862 -4.60 -1.67 21.17
N PHE A 863 -3.67 -0.80 21.58
CA PHE A 863 -3.47 0.54 21.00
C PHE A 863 -3.10 0.52 19.49
N PHE A 864 -2.45 -0.54 19.02
CA PHE A 864 -1.93 -0.63 17.66
C PHE A 864 -2.93 -1.23 16.65
N SER A 865 -4.22 -1.29 17.00
CA SER A 865 -5.28 -1.64 16.05
C SER A 865 -5.49 -0.52 15.04
N SER A 866 -5.57 -0.87 13.75
CA SER A 866 -5.95 0.12 12.71
C SER A 866 -7.38 0.66 12.87
N ASP A 867 -8.25 -0.03 13.63
CA ASP A 867 -9.59 0.48 13.94
C ASP A 867 -9.53 1.75 14.79
N ARG A 868 -8.60 1.78 15.77
CA ARG A 868 -8.34 2.95 16.62
C ARG A 868 -7.85 4.12 15.76
N CYS A 869 -6.90 3.86 14.86
CA CYS A 869 -6.42 4.87 13.91
C CYS A 869 -7.58 5.45 13.08
N ILE A 870 -8.44 4.59 12.52
CA ILE A 870 -9.56 5.05 11.69
C ILE A 870 -10.57 5.90 12.48
N ASN A 871 -10.84 5.56 13.74
CA ASN A 871 -11.69 6.41 14.60
C ASN A 871 -11.03 7.79 14.85
N GLU A 872 -9.73 7.84 15.16
CA GLU A 872 -9.01 9.11 15.31
C GLU A 872 -9.03 9.95 14.02
N TYR A 873 -8.78 9.34 12.86
CA TYR A 873 -8.91 10.05 11.58
C TYR A 873 -10.35 10.54 11.34
N ALA A 874 -11.35 9.73 11.67
CA ALA A 874 -12.75 10.06 11.47
C ALA A 874 -13.21 11.24 12.34
N GLU A 875 -12.76 11.30 13.59
CA GLU A 875 -13.11 12.34 14.55
C GLU A 875 -12.31 13.64 14.34
N GLU A 876 -10.98 13.54 14.20
CA GLU A 876 -10.07 14.70 14.27
C GLU A 876 -9.75 15.33 12.90
N ILE A 877 -9.96 14.60 11.80
CA ILE A 877 -9.54 15.03 10.46
C ILE A 877 -10.71 15.05 9.47
N TRP A 878 -11.48 13.96 9.37
CA TRP A 878 -12.51 13.82 8.33
C TRP A 878 -13.88 14.30 8.76
N ASN A 879 -14.17 14.30 10.06
CA ASN A 879 -15.49 14.58 10.64
C ASN A 879 -16.57 13.73 9.97
N VAL A 880 -16.38 12.41 9.98
CA VAL A 880 -17.27 11.43 9.35
C VAL A 880 -17.80 10.45 10.40
N GLU A 881 -19.04 10.02 10.22
CA GLU A 881 -19.71 9.06 11.10
C GLU A 881 -19.91 7.71 10.40
N PRO A 882 -19.91 6.60 11.15
CA PRO A 882 -20.22 5.30 10.59
C PRO A 882 -21.69 5.22 10.14
N LEU A 883 -21.95 4.53 9.02
CA LEU A 883 -23.31 4.31 8.57
C LEU A 883 -23.98 3.21 9.39
N LYS A 884 -25.18 3.52 9.90
CA LYS A 884 -26.03 2.51 10.53
C LYS A 884 -26.34 1.40 9.54
N VAL A 885 -26.08 0.17 9.98
CA VAL A 885 -26.45 -1.03 9.25
C VAL A 885 -27.85 -1.44 9.71
N GLU A 886 -28.85 -1.17 8.89
CA GLU A 886 -30.17 -1.78 9.03
C GLU A 886 -30.19 -3.11 8.27
N ASP A 887 -30.81 -4.13 8.87
CA ASP A 887 -30.90 -5.51 8.35
C ASP A 887 -31.75 -5.63 7.08
#